data_AF-A0A8J6XTD6-F1
#
_entry.id   AF-A0A8J6XTD6-F1
#
_cell.length_a   1.000
_cell.length_b   1.000
_cell.length_c   1.000
_cell.angle_alpha   90.00
_cell.angle_beta   90.00
_cell.angle_gamma   90.00
#
_symmetry.space_group_name_H-M   'P 1'
#
loop_
_entity.id
_entity.type
_entity.pdbx_description
1 polymer ?
#
loop_
_entity_poly.entity_id
_entity_poly.type
_entity_poly.pdbx_seq_one_letter_code
_entity_poly.pdbx_strand_id
1 'polypeptide(L)'
;MVTPLRQIITSGILAFLVVLSALTPAQAQQTVYVDDDSTCPGTGTPGDPFCSIMDAVCDIQDVGGTVQVSPGYYNESIILFRDISIISTDGPAVTTIDGAGQQCYTRDCIVNPATTHCSTVIISSIDGVGPTNADRLEGFTITGGAGFFRDSGGSLPNLLVGGGIFVFGASSPTITNNEITGNILADSSNPEIWYGGGIYIHSNKFSFDPARPVITNNLIEGNIVDSQDGASESEVTYSLGGGIYVGYHSIPEIEGNTIRTNRTGDLNKLYQTAAGGGMAIYSLNTLPAAPTITRNIIVDNTGTDRGGAISGGPRYDGNLGVFTPAFGTISDNLMQYNTAGEGGGVKVGNVLFSLNNNTIVDNEADFGGGVSLGPTQNVGEEPTLANNIVALNYAEFGGGGLYVDTSEPVVRYNDFHGNLATVYMNPSEVGGDKTDPDYIGLNGNISVDPLFVDTTPGSEDFRLQAGSPAIDAGNNADASTLDLVGRPRVQDGDDSSTAEVDMGAYELDIDFDLDGIPNGTDPDDDNDGVDDVLDCDDFNASVASVPDPIGNTLLLDRAGADVTIAWGHVPQGRAANVYRGNFSVAETWLYDEICLITEVLDGQTVDNTEPLSNEGFYYFVTAVNSCGESVMGQYVSAGPVNPPVACAPVNGDFDTDGVKDLDDNCPLDANTTQTDLDHDFSGDLCDNCPASANQDQLDTDLDALGDVCDPDDDGDGTPDVDDCAPLDPNTATGPGEVTGLFVENSGLDALVSWNVEPTANRYDLAGGFMLDLAVTGDTSLATCLADDLSGTSWIDTRAAPSSGDAYYYVARGEEVCTGSYGIGQGGTARLMPVACP
;
A
#
# COMPACT_ATOMS: atom_id res chain seq x y z
N MET A 1 -3.70 43.52 15.52
CA MET A 1 -5.00 42.82 15.67
C MET A 1 -5.42 42.31 14.32
N VAL A 2 -5.92 41.06 14.28
CA VAL A 2 -6.34 40.23 13.13
C VAL A 2 -5.15 39.48 12.51
N THR A 3 -5.05 38.15 12.44
CA THR A 3 -5.59 36.95 13.14
C THR A 3 -4.64 35.82 12.69
N PRO A 4 -4.30 34.82 13.52
CA PRO A 4 -3.45 33.72 13.10
C PRO A 4 -4.17 32.90 12.03
N LEU A 5 -3.51 32.58 10.91
CA LEU A 5 -3.93 31.43 10.11
C LEU A 5 -3.56 30.18 10.90
N ARG A 6 -4.47 29.81 11.82
CA ARG A 6 -4.65 28.44 12.28
C ARG A 6 -5.35 27.71 11.14
N GLN A 7 -4.74 26.60 10.70
CA GLN A 7 -5.13 25.62 9.67
C GLN A 7 -3.89 25.47 8.76
N ILE A 8 -3.15 24.35 8.71
CA ILE A 8 -3.61 22.96 8.55
C ILE A 8 -2.39 22.02 8.81
N ILE A 9 -2.13 21.62 10.06
CA ILE A 9 -1.54 20.31 10.49
C ILE A 9 -2.11 20.11 11.89
N THR A 10 -2.93 19.08 12.11
CA THR A 10 -3.62 18.88 13.42
C THR A 10 -2.80 18.12 14.44
N SER A 11 -1.62 17.62 14.08
CA SER A 11 -0.77 16.84 15.00
C SER A 11 0.66 17.37 15.14
N GLY A 12 1.05 18.48 14.50
CA GLY A 12 2.39 19.06 14.65
C GLY A 12 2.32 20.53 15.04
N ILE A 13 2.93 20.92 16.16
CA ILE A 13 3.10 22.35 16.47
C ILE A 13 4.13 22.90 15.49
N LEU A 14 3.63 23.56 14.45
CA LEU A 14 4.44 24.44 13.61
C LEU A 14 4.82 25.68 14.45
N ALA A 15 6.07 25.77 14.91
CA ALA A 15 6.57 26.97 15.59
C ALA A 15 6.73 28.13 14.57
N PHE A 16 5.84 29.13 14.62
CA PHE A 16 5.82 30.26 13.69
C PHE A 16 6.20 31.60 14.34
N LEU A 17 7.10 32.36 13.70
CA LEU A 17 7.24 33.81 13.88
C LEU A 17 6.57 34.51 12.67
N VAL A 18 5.44 35.21 12.86
CA VAL A 18 4.59 35.74 11.76
C VAL A 18 4.58 37.27 11.70
N VAL A 19 4.71 37.84 10.48
CA VAL A 19 4.17 39.17 10.11
C VAL A 19 3.49 39.08 8.73
N LEU A 20 2.24 39.55 8.62
CA LEU A 20 1.35 39.39 7.46
C LEU A 20 1.11 40.73 6.71
N SER A 21 1.19 40.70 5.37
CA SER A 21 0.25 41.40 4.50
C SER A 21 0.24 40.85 3.06
N ALA A 22 -0.92 40.29 2.68
CA ALA A 22 -1.47 39.99 1.34
C ALA A 22 -0.59 39.21 0.34
N LEU A 23 -0.89 37.92 0.19
CA LEU A 23 -0.42 37.02 -0.88
C LEU A 23 -1.49 36.81 -1.96
N THR A 24 -1.03 36.42 -3.15
CA THR A 24 -1.75 35.54 -4.09
C THR A 24 -0.98 34.21 -4.17
N PRO A 25 -1.64 33.04 -4.12
CA PRO A 25 -1.01 31.73 -3.83
C PRO A 25 -0.45 30.96 -5.05
N ALA A 26 0.46 30.00 -4.77
CA ALA A 26 0.83 28.87 -5.64
C ALA A 26 -0.21 27.73 -5.52
N GLN A 27 -0.39 26.96 -6.60
CA GLN A 27 -1.58 26.14 -6.87
C GLN A 27 -1.45 24.71 -6.30
N ALA A 28 -2.38 24.31 -5.41
CA ALA A 28 -2.50 22.96 -4.86
C ALA A 28 -2.88 21.94 -5.96
N GLN A 29 -2.34 20.71 -5.92
CA GLN A 29 -2.86 19.59 -6.73
C GLN A 29 -4.31 19.33 -6.33
N GLN A 30 -5.18 19.25 -7.32
CA GLN A 30 -6.63 19.28 -7.11
C GLN A 30 -7.14 17.86 -6.84
N THR A 31 -7.83 17.67 -5.71
CA THR A 31 -8.65 16.46 -5.48
C THR A 31 -10.09 16.79 -5.81
N VAL A 32 -10.72 15.94 -6.61
CA VAL A 32 -12.14 16.03 -6.98
C VAL A 32 -12.86 14.74 -6.64
N TYR A 33 -14.13 14.85 -6.29
CA TYR A 33 -14.94 13.76 -5.78
C TYR A 33 -16.01 13.36 -6.79
N VAL A 34 -16.27 12.07 -6.90
CA VAL A 34 -17.27 11.47 -7.82
C VAL A 34 -18.21 10.55 -7.05
N ASP A 35 -19.51 10.63 -7.37
CA ASP A 35 -20.60 9.84 -6.79
C ASP A 35 -21.73 9.74 -7.85
N ASP A 36 -22.08 8.54 -8.30
CA ASP A 36 -23.07 8.32 -9.38
C ASP A 36 -24.51 8.67 -8.96
N ASP A 37 -24.80 8.67 -7.65
CA ASP A 37 -26.10 9.05 -7.09
C ASP A 37 -26.27 10.58 -6.93
N SER A 38 -25.23 11.36 -7.24
CA SER A 38 -25.21 12.82 -7.14
C SER A 38 -25.96 13.52 -8.29
N THR A 39 -26.25 14.81 -8.11
CA THR A 39 -26.93 15.62 -9.14
C THR A 39 -25.98 16.16 -10.19
N CYS A 40 -26.21 15.82 -11.47
CA CYS A 40 -25.35 16.23 -12.57
C CYS A 40 -25.57 17.68 -13.09
N PRO A 41 -24.49 18.41 -13.49
CA PRO A 41 -23.09 18.18 -13.12
C PRO A 41 -22.82 18.74 -11.72
N GLY A 42 -22.10 17.99 -10.89
CA GLY A 42 -21.59 18.52 -9.63
C GLY A 42 -20.41 19.47 -9.82
N THR A 43 -19.85 19.95 -8.72
CA THR A 43 -18.67 20.84 -8.70
C THR A 43 -17.39 20.12 -8.30
N GLY A 44 -17.45 18.81 -8.03
CA GLY A 44 -16.30 18.00 -7.64
C GLY A 44 -15.85 18.20 -6.21
N THR A 45 -16.68 18.80 -5.34
CA THR A 45 -16.39 18.96 -3.91
C THR A 45 -17.02 17.81 -3.10
N PRO A 46 -16.57 17.51 -1.87
CA PRO A 46 -17.18 16.44 -1.06
C PRO A 46 -18.69 16.61 -0.83
N GLY A 47 -19.19 17.85 -0.80
CA GLY A 47 -20.62 18.15 -0.60
C GLY A 47 -21.43 18.28 -1.88
N ASP A 48 -20.77 18.25 -3.05
CA ASP A 48 -21.36 18.36 -4.38
C ASP A 48 -20.43 17.67 -5.41
N PRO A 49 -20.29 16.34 -5.32
CA PRO A 49 -19.38 15.56 -6.16
C PRO A 49 -19.85 15.53 -7.61
N PHE A 50 -18.94 15.31 -8.55
CA PHE A 50 -19.30 15.01 -9.92
C PHE A 50 -20.07 13.68 -10.00
N CYS A 51 -20.94 13.54 -11.00
CA CYS A 51 -21.69 12.30 -11.23
C CYS A 51 -21.05 11.37 -12.29
N SER A 52 -19.96 11.83 -12.92
CA SER A 52 -19.18 11.11 -13.92
C SER A 52 -17.72 11.26 -13.58
N ILE A 53 -16.98 10.15 -13.71
CA ILE A 53 -15.54 10.11 -13.53
C ILE A 53 -14.87 10.94 -14.63
N MET A 54 -15.34 10.85 -15.87
CA MET A 54 -14.78 11.61 -16.98
C MET A 54 -14.98 13.12 -16.80
N ASP A 55 -16.13 13.58 -16.28
CA ASP A 55 -16.32 15.01 -15.95
C ASP A 55 -15.28 15.50 -14.93
N ALA A 56 -14.98 14.68 -13.91
CA ALA A 56 -13.96 14.98 -12.91
C ALA A 56 -12.54 14.99 -13.49
N VAL A 57 -12.21 14.01 -14.34
CA VAL A 57 -10.95 13.97 -15.09
C VAL A 57 -10.79 15.22 -15.94
N CYS A 58 -11.86 15.67 -16.61
CA CYS A 58 -11.85 16.85 -17.46
C CYS A 58 -11.61 18.16 -16.70
N ASP A 59 -12.04 18.24 -15.44
CA ASP A 59 -11.81 19.38 -14.58
C ASP A 59 -10.31 19.54 -14.24
N ILE A 60 -9.60 18.41 -14.07
CA ILE A 60 -8.21 18.39 -13.61
C ILE A 60 -7.18 18.04 -14.71
N GLN A 61 -7.61 17.72 -15.94
CA GLN A 61 -6.75 17.22 -17.03
C GLN A 61 -5.53 18.10 -17.37
N ASP A 62 -5.60 19.40 -17.12
CA ASP A 62 -4.51 20.35 -17.42
C ASP A 62 -3.50 20.48 -16.27
N VAL A 63 -3.90 20.11 -15.06
CA VAL A 63 -3.13 20.31 -13.82
C VAL A 63 -2.68 18.99 -13.17
N GLY A 64 -3.31 17.87 -13.50
CA GLY A 64 -3.13 16.59 -12.81
C GLY A 64 -3.82 16.59 -11.44
N GLY A 65 -3.80 15.46 -10.73
CA GLY A 65 -4.40 15.34 -9.40
C GLY A 65 -5.10 14.02 -9.16
N THR A 66 -6.04 14.01 -8.21
CA THR A 66 -6.71 12.79 -7.77
C THR A 66 -8.22 12.90 -7.97
N VAL A 67 -8.81 11.85 -8.54
CA VAL A 67 -10.25 11.63 -8.61
C VAL A 67 -10.61 10.55 -7.60
N GLN A 68 -11.27 10.92 -6.50
CA GLN A 68 -11.81 9.97 -5.53
C GLN A 68 -13.23 9.57 -5.93
N VAL A 69 -13.46 8.27 -6.10
CA VAL A 69 -14.72 7.73 -6.61
C VAL A 69 -15.42 6.94 -5.52
N SER A 70 -16.66 7.29 -5.25
CA SER A 70 -17.54 6.58 -4.31
C SER A 70 -18.02 5.25 -4.90
N PRO A 71 -18.49 4.30 -4.09
CA PRO A 71 -19.18 3.11 -4.58
C PRO A 71 -20.30 3.47 -5.54
N GLY A 72 -20.40 2.78 -6.67
CA GLY A 72 -21.33 3.16 -7.72
C GLY A 72 -21.13 2.43 -9.03
N TYR A 73 -22.03 2.70 -9.98
CA TYR A 73 -22.01 2.15 -11.33
C TYR A 73 -21.87 3.27 -12.37
N TYR A 74 -20.66 3.40 -12.90
CA TYR A 74 -20.27 4.46 -13.84
C TYR A 74 -20.28 3.92 -15.28
N ASN A 75 -21.37 4.17 -16.00
CA ASN A 75 -21.49 3.76 -17.41
C ASN A 75 -20.88 4.82 -18.35
N GLU A 76 -19.57 4.77 -18.51
CA GLU A 76 -18.78 5.72 -19.29
C GLU A 76 -17.46 5.08 -19.78
N SER A 77 -16.78 5.75 -20.71
CA SER A 77 -15.39 5.43 -21.06
C SER A 77 -14.48 6.56 -20.61
N ILE A 78 -13.32 6.24 -20.06
CA ILE A 78 -12.39 7.21 -19.45
C ILE A 78 -11.15 7.35 -20.33
N ILE A 79 -10.61 8.57 -20.43
CA ILE A 79 -9.31 8.82 -21.07
C ILE A 79 -8.40 9.68 -20.19
N LEU A 80 -7.17 9.20 -19.98
CA LEU A 80 -6.13 9.84 -19.16
C LEU A 80 -4.93 10.24 -20.00
N PHE A 81 -4.38 11.41 -19.69
CA PHE A 81 -3.26 11.99 -20.42
C PHE A 81 -2.11 12.50 -19.55
N ARG A 82 -2.31 12.70 -18.23
CA ARG A 82 -1.34 13.36 -17.34
C ARG A 82 -1.58 12.98 -15.90
N ASP A 83 -0.58 12.38 -15.25
CA ASP A 83 -0.43 12.16 -13.80
C ASP A 83 -1.74 12.31 -12.97
N ILE A 84 -2.77 11.55 -13.36
CA ILE A 84 -4.08 11.52 -12.73
C ILE A 84 -4.23 10.16 -12.08
N SER A 85 -4.56 10.20 -10.78
CA SER A 85 -4.92 9.02 -10.02
C SER A 85 -6.43 8.93 -9.92
N ILE A 86 -7.02 7.87 -10.46
CA ILE A 86 -8.43 7.53 -10.22
C ILE A 86 -8.46 6.38 -9.23
N ILE A 87 -9.07 6.63 -8.07
CA ILE A 87 -9.04 5.72 -6.93
C ILE A 87 -10.47 5.53 -6.43
N SER A 88 -10.92 4.28 -6.38
CA SER A 88 -12.15 3.89 -5.68
C SER A 88 -11.93 3.93 -4.18
N THR A 89 -12.91 4.48 -3.45
CA THR A 89 -12.84 4.60 -1.99
C THR A 89 -13.08 3.29 -1.25
N ASP A 90 -13.80 2.32 -1.85
CA ASP A 90 -14.18 1.05 -1.22
C ASP A 90 -13.86 -0.19 -2.08
N GLY A 91 -12.99 -0.03 -3.09
CA GLY A 91 -12.49 -1.15 -3.90
C GLY A 91 -13.43 -1.67 -5.00
N PRO A 92 -13.01 -2.74 -5.72
CA PRO A 92 -13.61 -3.12 -7.00
C PRO A 92 -14.96 -3.83 -6.85
N ALA A 93 -15.22 -4.46 -5.71
CA ALA A 93 -16.44 -5.20 -5.44
C ALA A 93 -17.72 -4.34 -5.44
N VAL A 94 -17.59 -3.02 -5.26
CA VAL A 94 -18.72 -2.08 -5.15
C VAL A 94 -18.61 -0.88 -6.09
N THR A 95 -17.51 -0.74 -6.83
CA THR A 95 -17.28 0.39 -7.73
C THR A 95 -16.97 -0.11 -9.14
N THR A 96 -17.90 0.12 -10.07
CA THR A 96 -17.80 -0.39 -11.45
C THR A 96 -17.69 0.73 -12.47
N ILE A 97 -16.74 0.60 -13.40
CA ILE A 97 -16.66 1.37 -14.64
C ILE A 97 -17.09 0.45 -15.78
N ASP A 98 -18.20 0.77 -16.42
CA ASP A 98 -18.78 0.01 -17.53
C ASP A 98 -18.70 0.79 -18.84
N GLY A 99 -17.84 0.31 -19.76
CA GLY A 99 -17.65 0.88 -21.08
C GLY A 99 -18.71 0.46 -22.12
N ALA A 100 -19.72 -0.32 -21.73
CA ALA A 100 -20.66 -0.93 -22.68
C ALA A 100 -21.41 0.10 -23.53
N GLY A 101 -21.16 0.06 -24.84
CA GLY A 101 -21.81 0.94 -25.82
C GLY A 101 -21.32 2.39 -25.77
N GLN A 102 -20.26 2.68 -25.02
CA GLN A 102 -19.68 4.01 -24.89
C GLN A 102 -18.74 4.32 -26.06
N GLN A 103 -18.70 5.60 -26.44
CA GLN A 103 -17.82 6.14 -27.47
C GLN A 103 -16.61 6.79 -26.80
N CYS A 104 -15.45 6.76 -27.44
CA CYS A 104 -14.24 7.31 -26.84
C CYS A 104 -14.29 8.82 -26.67
N TYR A 105 -13.70 9.33 -25.59
CA TYR A 105 -13.44 10.75 -25.43
C TYR A 105 -12.23 11.20 -26.25
N THR A 106 -12.23 12.46 -26.69
CA THR A 106 -11.04 13.14 -27.20
C THR A 106 -10.32 13.85 -26.07
N ARG A 107 -9.10 14.32 -26.35
CA ARG A 107 -8.33 15.18 -25.43
C ARG A 107 -9.05 16.47 -25.06
N ASP A 108 -9.98 16.94 -25.88
CA ASP A 108 -10.75 18.15 -25.57
C ASP A 108 -11.98 17.83 -24.70
N CYS A 109 -12.01 16.65 -24.04
CA CYS A 109 -13.06 16.24 -23.12
C CYS A 109 -14.45 16.20 -23.74
N ILE A 110 -14.51 15.78 -25.00
CA ILE A 110 -15.76 15.58 -25.71
C ILE A 110 -15.80 14.18 -26.29
N VAL A 111 -17.00 13.60 -26.32
CA VAL A 111 -17.24 12.32 -26.97
C VAL A 111 -16.88 12.43 -28.46
N ASN A 112 -16.08 11.50 -28.96
CA ASN A 112 -15.68 11.41 -30.35
C ASN A 112 -16.78 10.70 -31.17
N PRO A 113 -17.58 11.44 -31.96
CA PRO A 113 -18.69 10.86 -32.70
C PRO A 113 -18.24 9.93 -33.84
N ALA A 114 -16.95 9.89 -34.17
CA ALA A 114 -16.39 8.99 -35.17
C ALA A 114 -16.15 7.57 -34.63
N THR A 115 -16.12 7.38 -33.31
CA THR A 115 -15.98 6.06 -32.68
C THR A 115 -17.35 5.46 -32.42
N THR A 116 -17.51 4.14 -32.54
CA THR A 116 -18.79 3.44 -32.26
C THR A 116 -18.75 2.59 -31.01
N HIS A 117 -17.56 2.39 -30.47
CA HIS A 117 -17.24 1.69 -29.23
C HIS A 117 -15.87 2.20 -28.75
N CYS A 118 -15.54 1.93 -27.49
CA CYS A 118 -14.25 2.28 -26.91
C CYS A 118 -13.71 1.17 -26.00
N SER A 119 -12.43 1.29 -25.67
CA SER A 119 -11.89 0.73 -24.44
C SER A 119 -12.58 1.36 -23.23
N THR A 120 -12.76 0.63 -22.14
CA THR A 120 -13.36 1.21 -20.92
C THR A 120 -12.46 2.29 -20.33
N VAL A 121 -11.15 2.06 -20.28
CA VAL A 121 -10.14 3.04 -19.86
C VAL A 121 -9.02 3.15 -20.90
N ILE A 122 -8.68 4.38 -21.28
CA ILE A 122 -7.57 4.71 -22.17
C ILE A 122 -6.55 5.52 -21.37
N ILE A 123 -5.30 5.06 -21.34
CA ILE A 123 -4.17 5.77 -20.75
C ILE A 123 -3.14 6.01 -21.85
N SER A 124 -2.89 7.27 -22.18
CA SER A 124 -2.01 7.63 -23.29
C SER A 124 -1.19 8.88 -22.97
N SER A 125 0.09 8.90 -23.32
CA SER A 125 0.88 10.12 -23.19
C SER A 125 0.38 11.19 -24.16
N ILE A 126 0.45 12.47 -23.75
CA ILE A 126 0.05 13.61 -24.60
C ILE A 126 0.84 13.54 -25.91
N ASP A 127 0.12 13.34 -27.01
CA ASP A 127 0.64 13.22 -28.38
C ASP A 127 1.43 11.94 -28.71
N GLY A 128 1.46 10.94 -27.82
CA GLY A 128 2.16 9.66 -28.04
C GLY A 128 3.69 9.76 -28.07
N VAL A 129 4.25 10.93 -27.73
CA VAL A 129 5.70 11.23 -27.66
C VAL A 129 6.05 12.16 -26.47
N GLY A 130 5.09 12.47 -25.58
CA GLY A 130 5.27 13.32 -24.40
C GLY A 130 6.04 12.66 -23.25
N PRO A 131 6.34 13.40 -22.16
CA PRO A 131 6.96 12.83 -20.96
C PRO A 131 6.11 11.68 -20.41
N THR A 132 6.76 10.72 -19.76
CA THR A 132 6.10 9.61 -19.06
C THR A 132 5.08 10.16 -18.09
N ASN A 133 3.81 9.78 -18.25
CA ASN A 133 2.76 10.00 -17.26
C ASN A 133 2.69 8.79 -16.32
N ALA A 134 2.63 9.09 -15.02
CA ALA A 134 2.52 8.14 -13.92
C ALA A 134 1.08 8.09 -13.39
N ASP A 135 0.11 7.89 -14.30
CA ASP A 135 -1.29 7.74 -13.92
C ASP A 135 -1.48 6.50 -13.02
N ARG A 136 -2.48 6.54 -12.14
CA ARG A 136 -2.87 5.42 -11.28
C ARG A 136 -4.33 5.07 -11.48
N LEU A 137 -4.62 3.79 -11.63
CA LEU A 137 -5.98 3.26 -11.68
C LEU A 137 -6.13 2.14 -10.65
N GLU A 138 -7.03 2.34 -9.69
CA GLU A 138 -7.12 1.46 -8.54
C GLU A 138 -8.53 1.25 -7.99
N GLY A 139 -8.85 -0.01 -7.71
CA GLY A 139 -10.02 -0.37 -6.93
C GLY A 139 -11.31 -0.43 -7.76
N PHE A 140 -11.26 -0.73 -9.05
CA PHE A 140 -12.46 -0.76 -9.91
C PHE A 140 -12.75 -2.13 -10.51
N THR A 141 -14.02 -2.49 -10.60
CA THR A 141 -14.48 -3.42 -11.64
C THR A 141 -14.49 -2.69 -12.98
N ILE A 142 -13.79 -3.21 -13.99
CA ILE A 142 -13.65 -2.62 -15.32
C ILE A 142 -14.22 -3.59 -16.35
N THR A 143 -15.35 -3.22 -16.95
CA THR A 143 -16.13 -4.12 -17.81
C THR A 143 -16.72 -3.42 -19.03
N GLY A 144 -17.38 -4.19 -19.90
CA GLY A 144 -18.16 -3.70 -21.04
C GLY A 144 -17.34 -3.14 -22.21
N GLY A 145 -16.01 -3.13 -22.10
CA GLY A 145 -15.12 -2.58 -23.10
C GLY A 145 -15.11 -3.38 -24.39
N ALA A 146 -15.15 -2.67 -25.52
CA ALA A 146 -15.18 -3.25 -26.87
C ALA A 146 -14.02 -2.78 -27.76
N GLY A 147 -13.05 -2.09 -27.15
CA GLY A 147 -11.78 -1.71 -27.77
C GLY A 147 -11.84 -0.45 -28.62
N PHE A 148 -10.65 0.04 -28.97
CA PHE A 148 -10.47 1.20 -29.83
C PHE A 148 -10.10 0.75 -31.26
N PHE A 149 -10.89 1.16 -32.26
CA PHE A 149 -10.59 0.87 -33.66
C PHE A 149 -9.59 1.88 -34.23
N ARG A 150 -8.48 1.37 -34.79
CA ARG A 150 -7.44 2.17 -35.43
C ARG A 150 -7.34 1.83 -36.92
N ASP A 151 -7.92 2.71 -37.74
CA ASP A 151 -7.74 2.71 -39.20
C ASP A 151 -6.30 3.09 -39.55
N SER A 152 -5.62 2.22 -40.29
CA SER A 152 -4.24 2.40 -40.72
C SER A 152 -4.09 3.17 -42.03
N GLY A 153 -5.19 3.55 -42.68
CA GLY A 153 -5.18 4.26 -43.96
C GLY A 153 -4.60 3.45 -45.13
N GLY A 154 -4.54 2.12 -45.01
CA GLY A 154 -4.23 1.18 -46.10
C GLY A 154 -2.74 0.85 -46.33
N SER A 155 -1.82 1.31 -45.47
CA SER A 155 -0.39 0.95 -45.53
C SER A 155 0.06 -0.04 -44.45
N LEU A 156 -0.78 -0.28 -43.44
CA LEU A 156 -0.58 -1.23 -42.34
C LEU A 156 -1.91 -1.98 -42.09
N PRO A 157 -1.94 -3.08 -41.33
CA PRO A 157 -3.19 -3.74 -40.94
C PRO A 157 -4.06 -2.83 -40.06
N ASN A 158 -5.38 -2.93 -40.23
CA ASN A 158 -6.37 -2.32 -39.32
C ASN A 158 -6.39 -3.06 -37.99
N LEU A 159 -6.53 -2.33 -36.88
CA LEU A 159 -6.38 -2.87 -35.54
C LEU A 159 -7.59 -2.56 -34.65
N LEU A 160 -8.00 -3.54 -33.85
CA LEU A 160 -8.92 -3.38 -32.73
C LEU A 160 -8.20 -3.76 -31.43
N VAL A 161 -8.14 -2.86 -30.46
CA VAL A 161 -7.19 -3.00 -29.33
C VAL A 161 -7.76 -2.54 -27.99
N GLY A 162 -7.35 -3.21 -26.91
CA GLY A 162 -7.59 -2.84 -25.51
C GLY A 162 -9.06 -2.84 -25.12
N GLY A 163 -9.64 -4.00 -24.82
CA GLY A 163 -11.05 -4.07 -24.40
C GLY A 163 -11.29 -3.31 -23.10
N GLY A 164 -10.77 -3.79 -21.98
CA GLY A 164 -10.86 -3.11 -20.68
C GLY A 164 -9.98 -1.87 -20.63
N ILE A 165 -8.66 -2.07 -20.61
CA ILE A 165 -7.66 -1.00 -20.46
C ILE A 165 -6.75 -0.95 -21.69
N PHE A 166 -6.55 0.26 -22.22
CA PHE A 166 -5.64 0.52 -23.32
C PHE A 166 -4.52 1.48 -22.89
N VAL A 167 -3.29 0.98 -22.83
CA VAL A 167 -2.08 1.75 -22.48
C VAL A 167 -1.24 1.98 -23.74
N PHE A 168 -0.94 3.25 -24.04
CA PHE A 168 -0.24 3.62 -25.27
C PHE A 168 0.80 4.73 -25.11
N GLY A 169 1.82 4.68 -25.97
CA GLY A 169 2.84 5.73 -26.05
C GLY A 169 3.93 5.53 -25.02
N ALA A 170 4.32 6.60 -24.32
CA ALA A 170 5.35 6.55 -23.27
C ALA A 170 4.74 6.40 -21.87
N SER A 171 3.49 5.94 -21.76
CA SER A 171 2.76 5.85 -20.49
C SER A 171 3.22 4.67 -19.65
N SER A 172 3.52 4.96 -18.38
CA SER A 172 3.96 3.97 -17.39
C SER A 172 3.00 3.99 -16.18
N PRO A 173 1.69 3.73 -16.38
CA PRO A 173 0.73 3.78 -15.29
C PRO A 173 0.95 2.66 -14.27
N THR A 174 0.43 2.88 -13.06
CA THR A 174 0.17 1.82 -12.08
C THR A 174 -1.29 1.39 -12.21
N ILE A 175 -1.52 0.11 -12.50
CA ILE A 175 -2.85 -0.51 -12.56
C ILE A 175 -2.88 -1.56 -11.47
N THR A 176 -3.63 -1.31 -10.40
CA THR A 176 -3.59 -2.18 -9.22
C THR A 176 -4.93 -2.38 -8.54
N ASN A 177 -5.15 -3.53 -7.90
CA ASN A 177 -6.36 -3.84 -7.14
C ASN A 177 -7.67 -3.68 -7.94
N ASN A 178 -7.66 -4.01 -9.24
CA ASN A 178 -8.85 -3.94 -10.10
C ASN A 178 -9.40 -5.33 -10.46
N GLU A 179 -10.69 -5.39 -10.77
CA GLU A 179 -11.37 -6.54 -11.39
C GLU A 179 -11.66 -6.24 -12.88
N ILE A 180 -10.77 -6.65 -13.79
CA ILE A 180 -10.89 -6.39 -15.23
C ILE A 180 -11.58 -7.57 -15.88
N THR A 181 -12.90 -7.44 -16.10
CA THR A 181 -13.75 -8.60 -16.41
C THR A 181 -14.72 -8.40 -17.56
N GLY A 182 -14.92 -9.46 -18.35
CA GLY A 182 -15.99 -9.53 -19.35
C GLY A 182 -15.83 -8.56 -20.53
N ASN A 183 -14.61 -8.07 -20.81
CA ASN A 183 -14.34 -7.21 -21.95
C ASN A 183 -14.18 -8.05 -23.24
N ILE A 184 -14.81 -7.63 -24.34
CA ILE A 184 -14.93 -8.46 -25.55
C ILE A 184 -14.51 -7.67 -26.79
N LEU A 185 -13.43 -8.11 -27.43
CA LEU A 185 -12.99 -7.63 -28.74
C LEU A 185 -13.49 -8.57 -29.84
N ALA A 186 -14.66 -8.26 -30.43
CA ALA A 186 -15.29 -9.09 -31.46
C ALA A 186 -15.87 -8.32 -32.66
N ASP A 187 -15.58 -7.01 -32.79
CA ASP A 187 -16.12 -6.23 -33.90
C ASP A 187 -15.53 -6.68 -35.26
N SER A 188 -16.41 -6.87 -36.24
CA SER A 188 -16.14 -7.27 -37.61
C SER A 188 -16.09 -6.10 -38.59
N SER A 189 -15.96 -4.86 -38.11
CA SER A 189 -15.88 -3.61 -38.91
C SER A 189 -14.57 -3.45 -39.70
N ASN A 190 -14.05 -4.57 -40.23
CA ASN A 190 -12.83 -4.72 -41.02
C ASN A 190 -11.48 -4.46 -40.30
N PRO A 191 -11.24 -4.95 -39.05
CA PRO A 191 -9.88 -5.14 -38.55
C PRO A 191 -9.21 -6.34 -39.22
N GLU A 192 -7.89 -6.35 -39.26
CA GLU A 192 -7.10 -7.54 -39.59
C GLU A 192 -6.53 -8.20 -38.32
N ILE A 193 -6.45 -7.43 -37.22
CA ILE A 193 -5.75 -7.81 -35.99
C ILE A 193 -6.48 -7.30 -34.75
N TRP A 194 -6.61 -8.16 -33.73
CA TRP A 194 -7.24 -7.91 -32.44
C TRP A 194 -6.25 -8.17 -31.30
N TYR A 195 -6.01 -7.20 -30.41
CA TYR A 195 -5.05 -7.32 -29.31
C TYR A 195 -5.57 -6.84 -27.95
N GLY A 196 -5.38 -7.66 -26.91
CA GLY A 196 -5.57 -7.28 -25.50
C GLY A 196 -7.03 -7.12 -25.09
N GLY A 197 -7.68 -8.20 -24.68
CA GLY A 197 -9.07 -8.20 -24.21
C GLY A 197 -9.22 -7.47 -22.88
N GLY A 198 -8.47 -7.88 -21.87
CA GLY A 198 -8.38 -7.19 -20.58
C GLY A 198 -7.52 -5.93 -20.68
N ILE A 199 -6.21 -6.10 -20.82
CA ILE A 199 -5.23 -5.01 -20.88
C ILE A 199 -4.41 -5.09 -22.17
N TYR A 200 -4.27 -3.95 -22.85
CA TYR A 200 -3.39 -3.78 -23.99
C TYR A 200 -2.28 -2.79 -23.68
N ILE A 201 -1.03 -3.17 -23.94
CA ILE A 201 0.15 -2.33 -23.71
C ILE A 201 0.97 -2.20 -24.99
N HIS A 202 1.25 -0.96 -25.38
CA HIS A 202 2.08 -0.67 -26.54
C HIS A 202 2.84 0.65 -26.42
N SER A 203 4.17 0.55 -26.38
CA SER A 203 5.08 1.68 -26.50
C SER A 203 5.56 1.96 -27.93
N ASN A 204 5.84 3.22 -28.24
CA ASN A 204 6.20 3.68 -29.58
C ASN A 204 7.58 3.17 -30.06
N LYS A 205 7.83 3.19 -31.38
CA LYS A 205 9.05 2.64 -32.02
C LYS A 205 10.32 3.50 -31.83
N PHE A 206 10.21 4.71 -31.27
CA PHE A 206 11.28 5.72 -31.35
C PHE A 206 11.72 6.29 -29.99
N SER A 207 11.11 5.89 -28.87
CA SER A 207 11.59 6.33 -27.56
C SER A 207 12.89 5.58 -27.20
N PHE A 208 13.89 6.34 -26.76
CA PHE A 208 15.07 5.80 -26.08
C PHE A 208 14.76 5.38 -24.64
N ASP A 209 13.52 5.58 -24.21
CA ASP A 209 13.00 5.30 -22.87
C ASP A 209 11.69 4.49 -23.02
N PRO A 210 11.73 3.16 -22.82
CA PRO A 210 10.58 2.29 -23.01
C PRO A 210 9.56 2.44 -21.86
N ALA A 211 8.28 2.27 -22.16
CA ALA A 211 7.21 2.34 -21.16
C ALA A 211 7.33 1.19 -20.13
N ARG A 212 7.13 1.53 -18.85
CA ARG A 212 7.25 0.66 -17.66
C ARG A 212 5.95 0.64 -16.85
N PRO A 213 4.81 0.24 -17.44
CA PRO A 213 3.59 0.10 -16.64
C PRO A 213 3.78 -0.98 -15.58
N VAL A 214 3.23 -0.72 -14.39
CA VAL A 214 3.19 -1.65 -13.26
C VAL A 214 1.77 -2.19 -13.16
N ILE A 215 1.62 -3.50 -13.24
CA ILE A 215 0.34 -4.21 -13.24
C ILE A 215 0.39 -5.19 -12.09
N THR A 216 -0.25 -4.84 -10.99
CA THR A 216 -0.12 -5.59 -9.74
C THR A 216 -1.47 -5.90 -9.10
N ASN A 217 -1.62 -7.09 -8.52
CA ASN A 217 -2.77 -7.42 -7.66
C ASN A 217 -4.15 -7.23 -8.36
N ASN A 218 -4.22 -7.46 -9.67
CA ASN A 218 -5.49 -7.39 -10.39
C ASN A 218 -6.09 -8.80 -10.57
N LEU A 219 -7.41 -8.87 -10.56
CA LEU A 219 -8.16 -9.98 -11.14
C LEU A 219 -8.45 -9.66 -12.60
N ILE A 220 -7.98 -10.49 -13.53
CA ILE A 220 -8.20 -10.34 -14.97
C ILE A 220 -8.93 -11.58 -15.46
N GLU A 221 -10.25 -11.47 -15.63
CA GLU A 221 -11.11 -12.64 -15.79
C GLU A 221 -12.08 -12.55 -16.97
N GLY A 222 -12.26 -13.67 -17.69
CA GLY A 222 -13.36 -13.80 -18.64
C GLY A 222 -13.30 -12.84 -19.84
N ASN A 223 -12.14 -12.24 -20.11
CA ASN A 223 -11.96 -11.34 -21.24
C ASN A 223 -11.76 -12.16 -22.52
N ILE A 224 -12.32 -11.67 -23.63
CA ILE A 224 -12.37 -12.40 -24.89
C ILE A 224 -11.80 -11.55 -26.02
N VAL A 225 -10.84 -12.12 -26.75
CA VAL A 225 -10.37 -11.60 -28.03
C VAL A 225 -10.73 -12.57 -29.13
N ASP A 226 -11.67 -12.19 -29.99
CA ASP A 226 -12.25 -13.12 -30.96
C ASP A 226 -12.40 -12.48 -32.33
N SER A 227 -11.36 -12.59 -33.16
CA SER A 227 -11.38 -12.11 -34.53
C SER A 227 -12.40 -12.85 -35.40
N GLN A 228 -12.81 -12.23 -36.51
CA GLN A 228 -13.64 -12.88 -37.53
C GLN A 228 -12.89 -13.96 -38.32
N ASP A 229 -13.60 -14.76 -39.12
CA ASP A 229 -12.99 -15.69 -40.08
C ASP A 229 -11.97 -14.97 -40.99
N GLY A 230 -10.82 -15.62 -41.23
CA GLY A 230 -9.93 -15.20 -42.30
C GLY A 230 -10.53 -15.46 -43.68
N ALA A 231 -10.05 -14.75 -44.69
CA ALA A 231 -10.56 -14.93 -46.06
C ALA A 231 -10.01 -16.22 -46.72
N SER A 232 -8.81 -16.64 -46.33
CA SER A 232 -8.13 -17.85 -46.81
C SER A 232 -6.96 -18.24 -45.90
N GLU A 233 -6.35 -19.40 -46.12
CA GLU A 233 -5.12 -19.82 -45.41
C GLU A 233 -3.95 -18.82 -45.54
N SER A 234 -3.95 -17.98 -46.58
CA SER A 234 -2.95 -16.93 -46.79
C SER A 234 -3.37 -15.55 -46.27
N GLU A 235 -4.64 -15.39 -45.87
CA GLU A 235 -5.24 -14.14 -45.40
C GLU A 235 -5.95 -14.41 -44.08
N VAL A 236 -5.14 -14.73 -43.05
CA VAL A 236 -5.61 -15.05 -41.70
C VAL A 236 -5.89 -13.79 -40.89
N THR A 237 -6.77 -13.90 -39.89
CA THR A 237 -6.97 -12.87 -38.85
C THR A 237 -6.20 -13.25 -37.59
N TYR A 238 -5.82 -12.24 -36.79
CA TYR A 238 -5.01 -12.45 -35.58
C TYR A 238 -5.73 -12.01 -34.31
N SER A 239 -5.68 -12.85 -33.26
CA SER A 239 -6.20 -12.55 -31.92
C SER A 239 -5.13 -12.80 -30.87
N LEU A 240 -4.60 -11.78 -30.18
CA LEU A 240 -3.55 -11.99 -29.18
C LEU A 240 -3.90 -11.37 -27.82
N GLY A 241 -3.60 -12.10 -26.75
CA GLY A 241 -3.72 -11.63 -25.36
C GLY A 241 -5.17 -11.49 -24.91
N GLY A 242 -5.79 -12.60 -24.50
CA GLY A 242 -7.13 -12.59 -23.91
C GLY A 242 -7.18 -11.72 -22.66
N GLY A 243 -6.32 -12.03 -21.68
CA GLY A 243 -6.11 -11.21 -20.50
C GLY A 243 -5.23 -9.99 -20.81
N ILE A 244 -3.93 -10.19 -21.02
CA ILE A 244 -2.96 -9.11 -21.26
C ILE A 244 -2.23 -9.29 -22.60
N TYR A 245 -2.10 -8.20 -23.35
CA TYR A 245 -1.20 -8.12 -24.50
C TYR A 245 -0.08 -7.10 -24.26
N VAL A 246 1.16 -7.52 -24.48
CA VAL A 246 2.36 -6.68 -24.41
C VAL A 246 3.06 -6.65 -25.76
N GLY A 247 3.18 -5.47 -26.36
CA GLY A 247 3.83 -5.32 -27.66
C GLY A 247 4.89 -4.22 -27.73
N TYR A 248 5.69 -4.26 -28.80
CA TYR A 248 6.63 -3.21 -29.19
C TYR A 248 7.68 -2.91 -28.11
N HIS A 249 8.00 -1.65 -27.78
CA HIS A 249 9.08 -1.34 -26.83
C HIS A 249 8.54 -1.15 -25.41
N SER A 250 7.76 -2.12 -24.92
CA SER A 250 7.16 -2.08 -23.59
C SER A 250 7.86 -3.06 -22.65
N ILE A 251 8.07 -2.66 -21.40
CA ILE A 251 8.71 -3.47 -20.36
C ILE A 251 7.87 -3.42 -19.09
N PRO A 252 6.65 -3.99 -19.14
CA PRO A 252 5.79 -4.03 -17.98
C PRO A 252 6.40 -4.89 -16.88
N GLU A 253 6.06 -4.53 -15.65
CA GLU A 253 6.11 -5.41 -14.49
C GLU A 253 4.70 -5.95 -14.25
N ILE A 254 4.55 -7.27 -14.35
CA ILE A 254 3.27 -7.97 -14.20
C ILE A 254 3.43 -8.92 -13.02
N GLU A 255 2.92 -8.51 -11.86
CA GLU A 255 3.20 -9.18 -10.60
C GLU A 255 1.96 -9.41 -9.74
N GLY A 256 1.83 -10.57 -9.09
CA GLY A 256 0.76 -10.79 -8.10
C GLY A 256 -0.67 -10.79 -8.68
N ASN A 257 -0.82 -10.91 -10.02
CA ASN A 257 -2.14 -10.89 -10.64
C ASN A 257 -2.75 -12.29 -10.68
N THR A 258 -4.08 -12.33 -10.60
CA THR A 258 -4.87 -13.52 -10.89
C THR A 258 -5.49 -13.38 -12.28
N ILE A 259 -5.05 -14.22 -13.23
CA ILE A 259 -5.45 -14.16 -14.64
C ILE A 259 -6.18 -15.45 -14.99
N ARG A 260 -7.50 -15.41 -15.13
CA ARG A 260 -8.29 -16.63 -15.30
C ARG A 260 -9.40 -16.57 -16.34
N THR A 261 -9.73 -17.73 -16.89
CA THR A 261 -10.85 -17.92 -17.83
C THR A 261 -10.86 -16.97 -19.04
N ASN A 262 -9.72 -16.37 -19.39
CA ASN A 262 -9.60 -15.49 -20.55
C ASN A 262 -9.44 -16.33 -21.81
N ARG A 263 -9.96 -15.84 -22.93
CA ARG A 263 -9.94 -16.56 -24.20
C ARG A 263 -9.44 -15.69 -25.34
N THR A 264 -8.56 -16.27 -26.15
CA THR A 264 -8.22 -15.73 -27.47
C THR A 264 -8.46 -16.77 -28.56
N GLY A 265 -9.19 -16.36 -29.60
CA GLY A 265 -9.62 -17.21 -30.71
C GLY A 265 -10.84 -18.10 -30.43
N ASP A 266 -11.42 -18.66 -31.49
CA ASP A 266 -12.55 -19.58 -31.50
C ASP A 266 -12.29 -20.74 -32.48
N LEU A 267 -12.28 -21.97 -31.97
CA LEU A 267 -12.04 -23.19 -32.75
C LEU A 267 -13.08 -23.43 -33.85
N ASN A 268 -14.24 -22.75 -33.80
CA ASN A 268 -15.26 -22.84 -34.84
C ASN A 268 -15.00 -21.89 -36.02
N LYS A 269 -14.04 -20.97 -35.91
CA LYS A 269 -13.69 -20.01 -36.95
C LYS A 269 -12.56 -20.54 -37.83
N LEU A 270 -12.63 -20.20 -39.12
CA LEU A 270 -11.65 -20.65 -40.11
C LEU A 270 -10.56 -19.58 -40.31
N TYR A 271 -9.34 -20.06 -40.53
CA TYR A 271 -8.19 -19.20 -40.90
C TYR A 271 -7.93 -18.08 -39.87
N GLN A 272 -8.04 -18.40 -38.59
CA GLN A 272 -7.66 -17.54 -37.48
C GLN A 272 -6.30 -18.00 -36.94
N THR A 273 -5.56 -17.08 -36.32
CA THR A 273 -4.40 -17.40 -35.50
C THR A 273 -4.52 -16.67 -34.18
N ALA A 274 -4.53 -17.41 -33.08
CA ALA A 274 -4.68 -16.86 -31.75
C ALA A 274 -3.57 -17.31 -30.78
N ALA A 275 -3.10 -16.39 -29.95
CA ALA A 275 -2.08 -16.72 -28.97
C ALA A 275 -2.18 -15.93 -27.67
N GLY A 276 -1.86 -16.60 -26.55
CA GLY A 276 -1.86 -16.02 -25.22
C GLY A 276 -3.28 -15.84 -24.69
N GLY A 277 -3.91 -16.92 -24.23
CA GLY A 277 -5.20 -16.86 -23.55
C GLY A 277 -5.13 -15.95 -22.33
N GLY A 278 -4.21 -16.24 -21.41
CA GLY A 278 -3.86 -15.35 -20.31
C GLY A 278 -3.06 -14.15 -20.81
N MET A 279 -1.87 -14.38 -21.35
CA MET A 279 -0.95 -13.31 -21.77
C MET A 279 -0.26 -13.58 -23.11
N ALA A 280 -0.09 -12.52 -23.91
CA ALA A 280 0.72 -12.53 -25.13
C ALA A 280 1.85 -11.50 -25.06
N ILE A 281 3.10 -11.96 -25.09
CA ILE A 281 4.30 -11.14 -24.90
C ILE A 281 5.14 -11.08 -26.18
N TYR A 282 5.12 -9.93 -26.84
CA TYR A 282 5.77 -9.64 -28.12
C TYR A 282 6.60 -8.35 -28.06
N SER A 283 7.20 -8.07 -26.90
CA SER A 283 8.10 -6.93 -26.71
C SER A 283 9.41 -7.11 -27.47
N LEU A 284 10.00 -5.99 -27.92
CA LEU A 284 11.23 -5.94 -28.73
C LEU A 284 12.46 -5.48 -27.95
N ASN A 285 12.31 -5.16 -26.66
CA ASN A 285 13.45 -4.69 -25.86
C ASN A 285 14.34 -5.85 -25.41
N THR A 286 15.64 -5.58 -25.31
CA THR A 286 16.66 -6.55 -24.89
C THR A 286 17.00 -6.37 -23.41
N LEU A 287 17.48 -7.43 -22.76
CA LEU A 287 18.01 -7.37 -21.39
C LEU A 287 19.09 -6.27 -21.24
N PRO A 288 19.13 -5.56 -20.09
CA PRO A 288 18.36 -5.80 -18.86
C PRO A 288 16.95 -5.18 -18.85
N ALA A 289 16.49 -4.57 -19.96
CA ALA A 289 15.18 -3.94 -20.04
C ALA A 289 14.18 -4.87 -20.75
N ALA A 290 13.65 -5.87 -20.05
CA ALA A 290 12.66 -6.82 -20.58
C ALA A 290 11.43 -6.90 -19.66
N PRO A 291 10.25 -7.33 -20.16
CA PRO A 291 9.09 -7.62 -19.32
C PRO A 291 9.38 -8.65 -18.22
N THR A 292 8.87 -8.40 -17.02
CA THR A 292 8.90 -9.34 -15.89
C THR A 292 7.49 -9.82 -15.58
N ILE A 293 7.35 -11.13 -15.38
CA ILE A 293 6.08 -11.81 -15.08
C ILE A 293 6.34 -12.68 -13.87
N THR A 294 5.99 -12.16 -12.70
CA THR A 294 6.39 -12.71 -11.40
C THR A 294 5.17 -12.99 -10.51
N ARG A 295 5.15 -14.09 -9.76
CA ARG A 295 4.15 -14.30 -8.70
C ARG A 295 2.68 -14.21 -9.18
N ASN A 296 2.38 -14.58 -10.42
CA ASN A 296 1.01 -14.57 -10.93
C ASN A 296 0.37 -15.97 -10.84
N ILE A 297 -0.95 -15.98 -10.63
CA ILE A 297 -1.80 -17.17 -10.74
C ILE A 297 -2.52 -17.11 -12.09
N ILE A 298 -2.20 -18.03 -13.01
CA ILE A 298 -2.69 -18.01 -14.39
C ILE A 298 -3.45 -19.31 -14.68
N VAL A 299 -4.77 -19.27 -14.60
CA VAL A 299 -5.61 -20.49 -14.49
C VAL A 299 -6.74 -20.53 -15.51
N ASP A 300 -6.98 -21.68 -16.14
CA ASP A 300 -8.14 -21.93 -17.01
C ASP A 300 -8.24 -20.96 -18.21
N ASN A 301 -7.12 -20.47 -18.73
CA ASN A 301 -7.12 -19.61 -19.92
C ASN A 301 -7.01 -20.44 -21.20
N THR A 302 -7.62 -19.95 -22.28
CA THR A 302 -7.62 -20.64 -23.58
C THR A 302 -7.01 -19.78 -24.67
N GLY A 303 -5.95 -20.28 -25.32
CA GLY A 303 -5.40 -19.70 -26.55
C GLY A 303 -5.46 -20.71 -27.68
N THR A 304 -6.36 -20.54 -28.65
CA THR A 304 -6.72 -21.64 -29.56
C THR A 304 -5.56 -22.24 -30.35
N ASP A 305 -4.51 -21.48 -30.67
CA ASP A 305 -3.34 -22.02 -31.37
C ASP A 305 -2.08 -22.10 -30.48
N ARG A 306 -1.80 -21.09 -29.64
CA ARG A 306 -0.51 -20.98 -28.95
C ARG A 306 -0.63 -20.36 -27.56
N GLY A 307 -0.02 -20.98 -26.56
CA GLY A 307 0.12 -20.40 -25.21
C GLY A 307 -1.23 -20.20 -24.55
N GLY A 308 -1.70 -21.19 -23.79
CA GLY A 308 -2.94 -21.07 -23.02
C GLY A 308 -2.76 -20.03 -21.92
N ALA A 309 -1.77 -20.23 -21.06
CA ALA A 309 -1.39 -19.28 -20.01
C ALA A 309 -0.60 -18.12 -20.62
N ILE A 310 0.58 -18.41 -21.19
CA ILE A 310 1.48 -17.40 -21.75
C ILE A 310 1.96 -17.81 -23.14
N SER A 311 1.89 -16.87 -24.09
CA SER A 311 2.55 -16.99 -25.39
C SER A 311 3.61 -15.91 -25.57
N GLY A 312 4.86 -16.32 -25.72
CA GLY A 312 5.98 -15.50 -26.18
C GLY A 312 6.30 -15.80 -27.65
N GLY A 313 6.47 -14.77 -28.48
CA GLY A 313 6.80 -14.98 -29.89
C GLY A 313 7.59 -13.84 -30.52
N PRO A 314 8.18 -14.10 -31.70
CA PRO A 314 8.94 -13.10 -32.39
C PRO A 314 7.98 -12.19 -33.14
N ARG A 315 8.31 -10.90 -33.23
CA ARG A 315 7.59 -10.01 -34.13
C ARG A 315 8.24 -10.06 -35.51
N TYR A 316 7.44 -10.14 -36.56
CA TYR A 316 7.92 -9.89 -37.92
C TYR A 316 8.14 -8.38 -38.11
N ASP A 317 9.39 -7.92 -38.28
CA ASP A 317 9.64 -6.55 -38.73
C ASP A 317 9.60 -6.50 -40.27
N GLY A 318 8.45 -6.10 -40.80
CA GLY A 318 8.24 -5.95 -42.25
C GLY A 318 9.16 -4.94 -42.94
N ASN A 319 9.85 -4.04 -42.21
CA ASN A 319 10.85 -3.13 -42.80
C ASN A 319 12.21 -3.81 -42.99
N LEU A 320 12.54 -4.76 -42.11
CA LEU A 320 13.82 -5.47 -42.11
C LEU A 320 13.72 -6.87 -42.73
N GLY A 321 12.49 -7.39 -42.91
CA GLY A 321 12.24 -8.72 -43.43
C GLY A 321 12.76 -9.84 -42.51
N VAL A 322 12.96 -9.54 -41.23
CA VAL A 322 13.50 -10.47 -40.22
C VAL A 322 12.54 -10.55 -39.04
N PHE A 323 12.56 -11.70 -38.36
CA PHE A 323 11.93 -11.89 -37.08
C PHE A 323 12.89 -11.41 -35.98
N THR A 324 12.43 -10.48 -35.15
CA THR A 324 13.19 -10.01 -33.98
C THR A 324 12.80 -10.85 -32.76
N PRO A 325 13.76 -11.40 -32.01
CA PRO A 325 13.46 -12.13 -30.79
C PRO A 325 12.85 -11.19 -29.74
N ALA A 326 11.87 -11.69 -29.01
CA ALA A 326 11.42 -11.06 -27.77
C ALA A 326 12.32 -11.52 -26.58
N PHE A 327 12.16 -10.89 -25.43
CA PHE A 327 12.86 -11.23 -24.19
C PHE A 327 11.87 -11.12 -23.04
N GLY A 328 12.13 -11.84 -21.95
CA GLY A 328 11.40 -11.68 -20.70
C GLY A 328 11.76 -12.74 -19.67
N THR A 329 11.37 -12.48 -18.43
CA THR A 329 11.48 -13.44 -17.32
C THR A 329 10.09 -13.83 -16.88
N ILE A 330 9.87 -15.13 -16.75
CA ILE A 330 8.67 -15.73 -16.20
C ILE A 330 9.12 -16.49 -14.96
N SER A 331 8.84 -15.97 -13.76
CA SER A 331 9.25 -16.65 -12.54
C SER A 331 8.19 -16.67 -11.45
N ASP A 332 8.25 -17.70 -10.61
CA ASP A 332 7.43 -17.76 -9.40
C ASP A 332 5.92 -17.78 -9.70
N ASN A 333 5.51 -18.21 -10.91
CA ASN A 333 4.11 -18.24 -11.30
C ASN A 333 3.51 -19.64 -11.13
N LEU A 334 2.22 -19.68 -10.79
CA LEU A 334 1.38 -20.88 -10.90
C LEU A 334 0.59 -20.84 -12.21
N MET A 335 0.70 -21.89 -13.02
CA MET A 335 -0.03 -22.02 -14.29
C MET A 335 -0.80 -23.33 -14.34
N GLN A 336 -2.13 -23.25 -14.32
CA GLN A 336 -2.99 -24.42 -14.18
C GLN A 336 -4.16 -24.44 -15.17
N TYR A 337 -4.54 -25.62 -15.67
CA TYR A 337 -5.75 -25.83 -16.51
C TYR A 337 -5.81 -25.00 -17.79
N ASN A 338 -4.69 -24.42 -18.24
CA ASN A 338 -4.69 -23.63 -19.45
C ASN A 338 -4.66 -24.54 -20.69
N THR A 339 -5.33 -24.11 -21.75
CA THR A 339 -5.51 -24.90 -22.98
C THR A 339 -5.01 -24.17 -24.22
N ALA A 340 -4.25 -24.85 -25.08
CA ALA A 340 -3.85 -24.31 -26.38
C ALA A 340 -3.53 -25.37 -27.45
N GLY A 341 -3.34 -24.99 -28.72
CA GLY A 341 -2.77 -25.91 -29.72
C GLY A 341 -1.32 -26.28 -29.39
N GLU A 342 -0.49 -25.30 -29.04
CA GLU A 342 0.90 -25.52 -28.62
C GLU A 342 1.19 -24.77 -27.31
N GLY A 343 1.76 -25.44 -26.31
CA GLY A 343 2.12 -24.81 -25.03
C GLY A 343 0.90 -24.48 -24.19
N GLY A 344 0.27 -25.46 -23.55
CA GLY A 344 -0.91 -25.24 -22.72
C GLY A 344 -0.61 -24.24 -21.61
N GLY A 345 0.44 -24.48 -20.84
CA GLY A 345 1.04 -23.50 -19.93
C GLY A 345 1.74 -22.39 -20.72
N VAL A 346 2.93 -22.68 -21.23
CA VAL A 346 3.78 -21.67 -21.90
C VAL A 346 4.14 -22.10 -23.32
N LYS A 347 3.93 -21.20 -24.28
CA LYS A 347 4.49 -21.31 -25.64
C LYS A 347 5.53 -20.23 -25.87
N VAL A 348 6.72 -20.62 -26.30
CA VAL A 348 7.78 -19.67 -26.69
C VAL A 348 8.31 -20.05 -28.07
N GLY A 349 8.40 -19.11 -29.03
CA GLY A 349 8.99 -19.38 -30.36
C GLY A 349 9.97 -18.30 -30.84
N ASN A 350 11.22 -18.64 -31.17
CA ASN A 350 12.30 -17.69 -31.50
C ASN A 350 12.51 -16.59 -30.44
N VAL A 351 12.68 -16.96 -29.16
CA VAL A 351 12.71 -15.99 -28.04
C VAL A 351 13.69 -16.41 -26.94
N LEU A 352 14.26 -15.41 -26.26
CA LEU A 352 15.08 -15.55 -25.05
C LEU A 352 14.24 -15.30 -23.79
N PHE A 353 13.40 -16.28 -23.43
CA PHE A 353 12.73 -16.30 -22.14
C PHE A 353 13.49 -17.15 -21.14
N SER A 354 13.56 -16.68 -19.89
CA SER A 354 13.94 -17.51 -18.74
C SER A 354 12.67 -17.88 -17.99
N LEU A 355 12.48 -19.19 -17.77
CA LEU A 355 11.41 -19.74 -16.95
C LEU A 355 12.07 -20.29 -15.69
N ASN A 356 11.87 -19.62 -14.56
CA ASN A 356 12.53 -19.94 -13.29
C ASN A 356 11.50 -20.14 -12.18
N ASN A 357 11.63 -21.18 -11.35
CA ASN A 357 10.79 -21.37 -10.15
C ASN A 357 9.27 -21.33 -10.45
N ASN A 358 8.79 -21.84 -11.59
CA ASN A 358 7.35 -21.88 -11.86
C ASN A 358 6.77 -23.25 -11.54
N THR A 359 5.50 -23.28 -11.15
CA THR A 359 4.69 -24.51 -11.07
C THR A 359 3.71 -24.53 -12.24
N ILE A 360 3.93 -25.43 -13.20
CA ILE A 360 3.14 -25.56 -14.43
C ILE A 360 2.45 -26.93 -14.41
N VAL A 361 1.15 -26.94 -14.11
CA VAL A 361 0.44 -28.17 -13.77
C VAL A 361 -0.93 -28.31 -14.45
N ASP A 362 -1.34 -29.52 -14.79
CA ASP A 362 -2.67 -29.79 -15.37
C ASP A 362 -3.05 -28.97 -16.62
N ASN A 363 -2.07 -28.51 -17.41
CA ASN A 363 -2.35 -27.80 -18.66
C ASN A 363 -2.51 -28.77 -19.83
N GLU A 364 -3.28 -28.38 -20.85
CA GLU A 364 -3.62 -29.20 -22.02
C GLU A 364 -3.18 -28.54 -23.33
N ALA A 365 -2.53 -29.30 -24.22
CA ALA A 365 -2.29 -28.85 -25.59
C ALA A 365 -2.22 -29.97 -26.63
N ASP A 366 -2.10 -29.62 -27.91
CA ASP A 366 -1.75 -30.61 -28.94
C ASP A 366 -0.26 -30.99 -28.84
N PHE A 367 0.62 -30.01 -28.57
CA PHE A 367 2.05 -30.19 -28.36
C PHE A 367 2.56 -29.38 -27.17
N GLY A 368 3.27 -30.01 -26.24
CA GLY A 368 3.82 -29.29 -25.08
C GLY A 368 2.71 -28.88 -24.12
N GLY A 369 2.11 -29.84 -23.39
CA GLY A 369 1.03 -29.54 -22.45
C GLY A 369 1.46 -28.47 -21.43
N GLY A 370 2.61 -28.69 -20.79
CA GLY A 370 3.23 -27.70 -19.91
C GLY A 370 3.91 -26.58 -20.71
N VAL A 371 5.04 -26.90 -21.35
CA VAL A 371 5.87 -25.94 -22.10
C VAL A 371 6.10 -26.41 -23.52
N SER A 372 6.03 -25.50 -24.47
CA SER A 372 6.36 -25.75 -25.88
C SER A 372 7.35 -24.71 -26.37
N LEU A 373 8.48 -25.18 -26.90
CA LEU A 373 9.57 -24.37 -27.42
C LEU A 373 9.68 -24.56 -28.93
N GLY A 374 9.46 -23.47 -29.66
CA GLY A 374 9.63 -23.41 -31.11
C GLY A 374 11.11 -23.31 -31.52
N PRO A 375 11.36 -23.22 -32.84
CA PRO A 375 12.71 -23.05 -33.37
C PRO A 375 13.33 -21.73 -32.90
N THR A 376 14.67 -21.65 -32.90
CA THR A 376 15.43 -20.40 -32.78
C THR A 376 16.14 -20.08 -34.10
N GLN A 377 16.13 -18.81 -34.52
CA GLN A 377 16.88 -18.36 -35.71
C GLN A 377 18.28 -17.82 -35.37
N ASN A 378 18.60 -17.66 -34.08
CA ASN A 378 19.85 -17.06 -33.61
C ASN A 378 20.67 -18.10 -32.82
N VAL A 379 21.73 -18.63 -33.44
CA VAL A 379 22.62 -19.62 -32.81
C VAL A 379 23.30 -19.01 -31.58
N GLY A 380 23.03 -19.56 -30.39
CA GLY A 380 23.58 -19.09 -29.10
C GLY A 380 22.61 -18.26 -28.25
N GLU A 381 21.40 -17.99 -28.76
CA GLU A 381 20.30 -17.37 -28.02
C GLU A 381 19.23 -18.45 -27.74
N GLU A 382 19.35 -19.13 -26.61
CA GLU A 382 18.52 -20.28 -26.23
C GLU A 382 17.68 -19.99 -24.97
N PRO A 383 16.42 -20.46 -24.90
CA PRO A 383 15.60 -20.31 -23.71
C PRO A 383 16.13 -21.17 -22.55
N THR A 384 15.83 -20.74 -21.33
CA THR A 384 16.32 -21.37 -20.09
C THR A 384 15.13 -21.85 -19.27
N LEU A 385 15.18 -23.08 -18.78
CA LEU A 385 14.24 -23.64 -17.81
C LEU A 385 15.03 -24.10 -16.59
N ALA A 386 14.84 -23.43 -15.47
CA ALA A 386 15.50 -23.74 -14.20
C ALA A 386 14.49 -23.77 -13.04
N ASN A 387 14.68 -24.70 -12.09
CA ASN A 387 13.93 -24.77 -10.84
C ASN A 387 12.40 -24.89 -11.02
N ASN A 388 11.89 -25.35 -12.16
CA ASN A 388 10.44 -25.43 -12.36
C ASN A 388 9.91 -26.82 -11.96
N ILE A 389 8.68 -26.87 -11.45
CA ILE A 389 7.89 -28.09 -11.43
C ILE A 389 6.94 -28.05 -12.63
N VAL A 390 7.08 -29.02 -13.53
CA VAL A 390 6.21 -29.21 -14.69
C VAL A 390 5.56 -30.58 -14.55
N ALA A 391 4.32 -30.62 -14.07
CA ALA A 391 3.69 -31.86 -13.64
C ALA A 391 2.27 -32.05 -14.18
N LEU A 392 1.86 -33.29 -14.39
CA LEU A 392 0.46 -33.66 -14.71
C LEU A 392 -0.14 -33.02 -15.98
N ASN A 393 0.68 -32.38 -16.82
CA ASN A 393 0.21 -31.75 -18.04
C ASN A 393 -0.07 -32.80 -19.13
N TYR A 394 -0.93 -32.47 -20.07
CA TYR A 394 -1.37 -33.37 -21.13
C TYR A 394 -1.10 -32.78 -22.53
N ALA A 395 -0.59 -33.61 -23.43
CA ALA A 395 -0.43 -33.30 -24.84
C ALA A 395 -1.12 -34.33 -25.75
N GLU A 396 -1.82 -33.90 -26.81
CA GLU A 396 -2.41 -34.86 -27.75
C GLU A 396 -1.33 -35.62 -28.53
N PHE A 397 -0.33 -34.93 -29.08
CA PHE A 397 0.64 -35.53 -30.00
C PHE A 397 2.03 -35.78 -29.38
N GLY A 398 2.50 -34.97 -28.44
CA GLY A 398 3.81 -35.20 -27.82
C GLY A 398 4.29 -34.13 -26.84
N GLY A 399 5.21 -34.52 -25.96
CA GLY A 399 5.82 -33.66 -24.94
C GLY A 399 4.80 -33.19 -23.92
N GLY A 400 4.29 -34.09 -23.08
CA GLY A 400 3.29 -33.71 -22.07
C GLY A 400 3.79 -32.55 -21.19
N GLY A 401 5.04 -32.64 -20.71
CA GLY A 401 5.68 -31.60 -19.92
C GLY A 401 6.42 -30.58 -20.78
N LEU A 402 7.33 -31.03 -21.65
CA LEU A 402 8.15 -30.18 -22.51
C LEU A 402 8.15 -30.67 -23.96
N TYR A 403 7.78 -29.80 -24.90
CA TYR A 403 7.97 -30.03 -26.32
C TYR A 403 9.07 -29.11 -26.87
N VAL A 404 10.08 -29.67 -27.52
CA VAL A 404 11.18 -28.93 -28.15
C VAL A 404 11.20 -29.23 -29.64
N ASP A 405 10.96 -28.21 -30.47
CA ASP A 405 11.18 -28.30 -31.91
C ASP A 405 12.70 -28.18 -32.20
N THR A 406 13.15 -27.36 -33.14
CA THR A 406 14.57 -27.33 -33.53
C THR A 406 15.48 -26.43 -32.67
N SER A 407 15.12 -26.14 -31.41
CA SER A 407 15.93 -25.30 -30.49
C SER A 407 16.81 -26.14 -29.55
N GLU A 408 17.75 -25.50 -28.86
CA GLU A 408 18.70 -26.14 -27.94
C GLU A 408 18.64 -25.49 -26.55
N PRO A 409 17.50 -25.60 -25.83
CA PRO A 409 17.30 -24.95 -24.54
C PRO A 409 18.27 -25.43 -23.46
N VAL A 410 18.56 -24.56 -22.50
CA VAL A 410 19.23 -24.93 -21.26
C VAL A 410 18.17 -25.40 -20.25
N VAL A 411 18.13 -26.70 -19.99
CA VAL A 411 17.17 -27.32 -19.07
C VAL A 411 17.92 -27.97 -17.91
N ARG A 412 17.66 -27.52 -16.68
CA ARG A 412 18.35 -27.99 -15.47
C ARG A 412 17.52 -27.77 -14.21
N TYR A 413 17.68 -28.63 -13.21
CA TYR A 413 16.95 -28.54 -11.93
C TYR A 413 15.44 -28.36 -12.11
N ASN A 414 14.81 -29.11 -13.02
CA ASN A 414 13.35 -29.12 -13.15
C ASN A 414 12.82 -30.51 -12.80
N ASP A 415 11.60 -30.57 -12.26
CA ASP A 415 10.87 -31.81 -12.09
C ASP A 415 9.81 -31.98 -13.18
N PHE A 416 9.97 -33.00 -14.04
CA PHE A 416 9.02 -33.34 -15.09
C PHE A 416 8.25 -34.59 -14.69
N HIS A 417 7.15 -34.43 -13.94
CA HIS A 417 6.45 -35.56 -13.34
C HIS A 417 5.03 -35.79 -13.84
N GLY A 418 4.76 -37.00 -14.31
CA GLY A 418 3.40 -37.46 -14.56
C GLY A 418 2.73 -36.75 -15.74
N ASN A 419 3.50 -36.09 -16.61
CA ASN A 419 2.94 -35.50 -17.80
C ASN A 419 2.71 -36.58 -18.86
N LEU A 420 1.64 -36.43 -19.63
CA LEU A 420 1.14 -37.46 -20.53
C LEU A 420 1.08 -36.97 -21.97
N ALA A 421 1.41 -37.86 -22.90
CA ALA A 421 1.11 -37.71 -24.32
C ALA A 421 0.34 -38.94 -24.83
N THR A 422 -0.53 -38.80 -25.84
CA THR A 422 -1.33 -39.95 -26.29
C THR A 422 -0.49 -41.13 -26.81
N VAL A 423 -1.07 -42.32 -26.73
CA VAL A 423 -0.42 -43.63 -26.98
C VAL A 423 0.17 -43.77 -28.39
N TYR A 424 -0.19 -42.91 -29.35
CA TYR A 424 0.29 -43.00 -30.73
C TYR A 424 1.78 -42.64 -30.90
N MET A 425 2.39 -41.93 -29.94
CA MET A 425 3.80 -41.49 -30.03
C MET A 425 4.69 -41.82 -28.82
N ASN A 426 4.26 -42.75 -27.95
CA ASN A 426 4.92 -43.12 -26.68
C ASN A 426 4.65 -42.04 -25.60
N PRO A 427 4.17 -42.40 -24.38
CA PRO A 427 3.96 -41.43 -23.32
C PRO A 427 5.32 -40.94 -22.83
N SER A 428 5.75 -39.78 -23.31
CA SER A 428 7.00 -39.13 -22.90
C SER A 428 6.71 -37.77 -22.30
N GLU A 429 7.48 -37.45 -21.27
CA GLU A 429 7.47 -36.17 -20.57
C GLU A 429 8.02 -35.08 -21.49
N VAL A 430 9.06 -35.42 -22.25
CA VAL A 430 9.74 -34.59 -23.24
C VAL A 430 9.47 -35.11 -24.65
N GLY A 431 9.17 -34.23 -25.60
CA GLY A 431 8.90 -34.58 -27.01
C GLY A 431 9.42 -33.58 -28.03
N GLY A 432 9.25 -33.92 -29.31
CA GLY A 432 9.74 -33.15 -30.47
C GLY A 432 11.08 -33.71 -30.99
N ASP A 433 12.06 -32.85 -31.28
CA ASP A 433 13.43 -33.26 -31.64
C ASP A 433 14.22 -33.77 -30.42
N LYS A 434 13.67 -33.61 -29.21
CA LYS A 434 14.22 -34.07 -27.93
C LYS A 434 13.33 -35.14 -27.30
N THR A 435 13.91 -35.88 -26.38
CA THR A 435 13.28 -37.01 -25.68
C THR A 435 13.67 -37.02 -24.19
N ASP A 436 12.99 -37.80 -23.36
CA ASP A 436 13.28 -37.86 -21.92
C ASP A 436 14.78 -38.05 -21.60
N PRO A 437 15.54 -38.96 -22.25
CA PRO A 437 16.96 -39.13 -21.98
C PRO A 437 17.86 -37.92 -22.30
N ASP A 438 17.35 -36.94 -23.05
CA ASP A 438 18.10 -35.71 -23.35
C ASP A 438 18.11 -34.73 -22.17
N TYR A 439 17.13 -34.81 -21.26
CA TYR A 439 17.02 -33.88 -20.12
C TYR A 439 16.80 -34.56 -18.76
N ILE A 440 15.93 -35.58 -18.67
CA ILE A 440 15.58 -36.23 -17.40
C ILE A 440 16.76 -37.07 -16.89
N GLY A 441 17.15 -36.84 -15.63
CA GLY A 441 18.32 -37.45 -15.01
C GLY A 441 19.65 -36.77 -15.34
N LEU A 442 19.62 -35.63 -16.05
CA LEU A 442 20.77 -34.80 -16.39
C LEU A 442 20.61 -33.40 -15.78
N ASN A 443 21.72 -32.75 -15.41
CA ASN A 443 21.75 -31.37 -14.91
C ASN A 443 20.75 -31.08 -13.77
N GLY A 444 20.55 -32.02 -12.85
CA GLY A 444 19.60 -31.87 -11.74
C GLY A 444 18.13 -32.02 -12.12
N ASN A 445 17.78 -32.26 -13.39
CA ASN A 445 16.39 -32.54 -13.74
C ASN A 445 15.96 -33.92 -13.25
N ILE A 446 14.80 -33.98 -12.63
CA ILE A 446 14.19 -35.19 -12.08
C ILE A 446 12.81 -35.44 -12.71
N SER A 447 12.21 -36.56 -12.36
CA SER A 447 10.86 -36.96 -12.73
C SER A 447 10.33 -37.82 -11.58
N VAL A 448 9.95 -37.18 -10.50
CA VAL A 448 9.51 -37.83 -9.25
C VAL A 448 8.24 -37.12 -8.77
N ASP A 449 7.37 -37.82 -8.05
CA ASP A 449 6.15 -37.21 -7.55
C ASP A 449 6.49 -36.00 -6.65
N PRO A 450 6.06 -34.77 -6.99
CA PRO A 450 6.35 -33.59 -6.18
C PRO A 450 5.68 -33.60 -4.81
N LEU A 451 4.73 -34.52 -4.56
CA LEU A 451 3.98 -34.60 -3.30
C LEU A 451 3.28 -33.27 -2.94
N PHE A 452 2.46 -32.74 -3.84
CA PHE A 452 1.67 -31.53 -3.56
C PHE A 452 0.68 -31.72 -2.40
N VAL A 453 0.44 -30.67 -1.61
CA VAL A 453 -0.50 -30.67 -0.49
C VAL A 453 -1.92 -30.99 -0.96
N ASP A 454 -2.39 -30.39 -2.05
CA ASP A 454 -3.72 -30.62 -2.60
C ASP A 454 -3.71 -30.76 -4.13
N THR A 455 -4.03 -31.96 -4.62
CA THR A 455 -4.18 -32.24 -6.05
C THR A 455 -5.65 -32.42 -6.46
N THR A 456 -6.60 -31.95 -5.64
CA THR A 456 -8.01 -32.04 -6.00
C THR A 456 -8.33 -31.11 -7.17
N PRO A 457 -9.18 -31.53 -8.14
CA PRO A 457 -9.48 -30.69 -9.30
C PRO A 457 -10.04 -29.33 -8.89
N GLY A 458 -9.40 -28.26 -9.35
CA GLY A 458 -9.75 -26.88 -9.02
C GLY A 458 -9.08 -26.31 -7.76
N SER A 459 -8.23 -27.07 -7.08
CA SER A 459 -7.33 -26.51 -6.07
C SER A 459 -6.19 -25.75 -6.72
N GLU A 460 -5.84 -24.60 -6.17
CA GLU A 460 -4.68 -23.77 -6.57
C GLU A 460 -3.52 -23.93 -5.55
N ASP A 461 -3.66 -24.78 -4.53
CA ASP A 461 -2.65 -25.04 -3.49
C ASP A 461 -1.67 -26.16 -3.90
N PHE A 462 -0.63 -25.75 -4.61
CA PHE A 462 0.48 -26.62 -5.05
C PHE A 462 1.73 -26.46 -4.18
N ARG A 463 1.57 -26.11 -2.90
CA ARG A 463 2.67 -26.21 -1.94
C ARG A 463 3.14 -27.66 -1.81
N LEU A 464 4.41 -27.83 -1.44
CA LEU A 464 5.02 -29.15 -1.28
C LEU A 464 4.71 -29.72 0.11
N GLN A 465 4.45 -31.02 0.19
CA GLN A 465 4.40 -31.73 1.48
C GLN A 465 5.82 -31.98 2.01
N ALA A 466 5.95 -32.02 3.34
CA ALA A 466 7.20 -32.43 3.99
C ALA A 466 7.72 -33.77 3.44
N GLY A 467 8.98 -33.78 3.01
CA GLY A 467 9.63 -34.94 2.38
C GLY A 467 9.42 -35.05 0.87
N SER A 468 8.87 -34.02 0.22
CA SER A 468 8.93 -33.88 -1.23
C SER A 468 10.36 -33.96 -1.75
N PRO A 469 10.61 -34.66 -2.87
CA PRO A 469 11.92 -34.68 -3.53
C PRO A 469 12.25 -33.36 -4.25
N ALA A 470 11.32 -32.41 -4.28
CA ALA A 470 11.50 -31.09 -4.88
C ALA A 470 11.98 -30.03 -3.87
N ILE A 471 11.99 -30.35 -2.57
CA ILE A 471 12.54 -29.50 -1.51
C ILE A 471 14.08 -29.53 -1.58
N ASP A 472 14.72 -28.37 -1.42
CA ASP A 472 16.18 -28.19 -1.43
C ASP A 472 16.86 -28.85 -2.64
N ALA A 473 16.19 -28.81 -3.80
CA ALA A 473 16.60 -29.56 -4.99
C ALA A 473 16.84 -28.67 -6.22
N GLY A 474 16.63 -27.36 -6.09
CA GLY A 474 16.86 -26.37 -7.12
C GLY A 474 18.30 -25.83 -7.16
N ASN A 475 18.47 -24.71 -7.87
CA ASN A 475 19.73 -23.98 -7.94
C ASN A 475 19.54 -22.51 -7.54
N ASN A 476 20.18 -22.09 -6.44
CA ASN A 476 20.04 -20.74 -5.87
C ASN A 476 20.45 -19.62 -6.84
N ALA A 477 21.27 -19.91 -7.85
CA ALA A 477 21.67 -18.92 -8.85
C ALA A 477 20.53 -18.48 -9.80
N ASP A 478 19.42 -19.22 -9.82
CA ASP A 478 18.22 -18.90 -10.62
C ASP A 478 16.99 -18.65 -9.75
N ALA A 479 17.17 -18.67 -8.44
CA ALA A 479 16.16 -18.30 -7.47
C ALA A 479 15.87 -16.80 -7.59
N SER A 480 14.59 -16.45 -7.50
CA SER A 480 14.10 -15.13 -7.15
C SER A 480 14.37 -14.86 -5.66
N THR A 481 14.12 -13.62 -5.22
CA THR A 481 14.19 -13.28 -3.79
C THR A 481 12.94 -13.69 -3.02
N LEU A 482 11.79 -13.76 -3.70
CA LEU A 482 10.49 -14.05 -3.11
C LEU A 482 9.77 -15.15 -3.92
N ASP A 483 9.03 -16.02 -3.24
CA ASP A 483 8.16 -17.03 -3.85
C ASP A 483 6.80 -16.46 -4.31
N LEU A 484 5.89 -17.31 -4.79
CA LEU A 484 4.56 -16.91 -5.28
C LEU A 484 3.73 -16.15 -4.24
N VAL A 485 3.80 -16.52 -2.96
CA VAL A 485 3.02 -15.87 -1.89
C VAL A 485 3.77 -14.71 -1.25
N GLY A 486 4.98 -14.40 -1.72
CA GLY A 486 5.78 -13.27 -1.26
C GLY A 486 6.80 -13.64 -0.19
N ARG A 487 7.04 -14.93 0.05
CA ARG A 487 7.95 -15.38 1.11
C ARG A 487 9.41 -15.37 0.67
N PRO A 488 10.36 -15.11 1.58
CA PRO A 488 11.78 -15.13 1.25
C PRO A 488 12.26 -16.48 0.69
N ARG A 489 13.13 -16.39 -0.32
CA ARG A 489 14.01 -17.47 -0.77
C ARG A 489 15.46 -17.06 -0.50
N VAL A 490 16.37 -17.96 -0.13
CA VAL A 490 16.30 -19.42 -0.12
C VAL A 490 16.25 -19.93 1.32
N GLN A 491 15.38 -20.90 1.60
CA GLN A 491 15.22 -21.54 2.93
C GLN A 491 15.84 -22.95 2.96
N ASP A 492 16.12 -23.50 4.14
CA ASP A 492 16.64 -24.88 4.35
C ASP A 492 15.47 -25.78 4.76
N GLY A 493 14.63 -26.13 3.79
CA GLY A 493 13.33 -26.79 4.02
C GLY A 493 13.41 -28.23 4.52
N ASP A 494 14.57 -28.89 4.40
CA ASP A 494 14.81 -30.27 4.86
C ASP A 494 15.68 -30.38 6.14
N ASP A 495 15.99 -29.26 6.79
CA ASP A 495 16.86 -29.15 7.97
C ASP A 495 18.26 -29.78 7.77
N SER A 496 18.77 -29.83 6.53
CA SER A 496 20.08 -30.42 6.23
C SER A 496 21.26 -29.52 6.60
N SER A 497 21.00 -28.30 7.09
CA SER A 497 21.95 -27.20 7.33
C SER A 497 22.52 -26.57 6.05
N THR A 498 21.85 -26.76 4.91
CA THR A 498 22.25 -26.23 3.61
C THR A 498 21.03 -25.77 2.82
N ALA A 499 20.70 -24.49 2.93
CA ALA A 499 19.60 -23.87 2.19
C ALA A 499 19.82 -23.93 0.67
N GLU A 500 19.00 -24.73 -0.02
CA GLU A 500 18.89 -24.77 -1.47
C GLU A 500 17.45 -24.45 -1.89
N VAL A 501 17.26 -23.74 -3.00
CA VAL A 501 15.92 -23.30 -3.38
C VAL A 501 15.04 -24.50 -3.74
N ASP A 502 13.79 -24.47 -3.33
CA ASP A 502 12.82 -25.47 -3.76
C ASP A 502 12.51 -25.31 -5.24
N MET A 503 12.29 -26.43 -5.93
CA MET A 503 11.73 -26.37 -7.28
C MET A 503 10.26 -25.97 -7.20
N GLY A 504 9.81 -25.13 -8.15
CA GLY A 504 8.43 -24.67 -8.26
C GLY A 504 8.19 -23.28 -7.70
N ALA A 505 6.92 -22.85 -7.74
CA ALA A 505 6.49 -21.49 -7.41
C ALA A 505 6.52 -21.16 -5.92
N TYR A 506 6.45 -22.16 -5.05
CA TYR A 506 6.48 -22.02 -3.60
C TYR A 506 7.84 -22.42 -3.05
N GLU A 507 8.28 -21.77 -1.98
CA GLU A 507 9.33 -22.28 -1.10
C GLU A 507 8.64 -23.00 0.08
N LEU A 508 9.13 -24.16 0.50
CA LEU A 508 8.62 -24.84 1.69
C LEU A 508 8.93 -23.98 2.92
N ASP A 509 7.86 -23.84 3.69
CA ASP A 509 7.77 -22.99 4.85
C ASP A 509 8.28 -23.65 6.12
N ILE A 510 9.04 -22.91 6.92
CA ILE A 510 9.55 -23.30 8.24
C ILE A 510 8.67 -22.63 9.29
N ASP A 511 8.20 -23.38 10.30
CA ASP A 511 7.55 -22.88 11.53
C ASP A 511 8.53 -21.96 12.29
N PHE A 512 8.37 -20.64 12.15
CA PHE A 512 9.35 -19.61 12.54
C PHE A 512 9.35 -19.33 14.04
N ASP A 513 8.17 -19.21 14.66
CA ASP A 513 8.01 -18.92 16.08
C ASP A 513 7.98 -20.19 16.97
N LEU A 514 7.89 -21.38 16.35
CA LEU A 514 7.88 -22.70 16.98
C LEU A 514 6.63 -22.96 17.83
N ASP A 515 5.50 -22.31 17.55
CA ASP A 515 4.22 -22.57 18.23
C ASP A 515 3.58 -23.91 17.82
N GLY A 516 4.07 -24.49 16.72
CA GLY A 516 3.62 -25.76 16.14
C GLY A 516 2.61 -25.62 15.00
N ILE A 517 2.41 -24.40 14.49
CA ILE A 517 1.65 -24.06 13.30
C ILE A 517 2.68 -23.57 12.25
N PRO A 518 2.79 -24.24 11.08
CA PRO A 518 3.64 -23.72 10.01
C PRO A 518 3.12 -22.35 9.57
N ASN A 519 4.03 -21.41 9.28
CA ASN A 519 3.71 -20.01 9.03
C ASN A 519 2.53 -19.80 8.03
N GLY A 520 2.45 -20.61 6.97
CA GLY A 520 1.37 -20.57 5.97
C GLY A 520 0.01 -21.06 6.44
N THR A 521 -0.13 -21.27 7.74
CA THR A 521 -1.37 -21.56 8.46
C THR A 521 -1.45 -20.85 9.80
N ASP A 522 -0.36 -20.25 10.25
CA ASP A 522 -0.33 -19.43 11.45
C ASP A 522 -0.92 -18.06 11.08
N PRO A 523 -1.83 -17.48 11.88
CA PRO A 523 -2.32 -16.14 11.64
C PRO A 523 -1.40 -15.03 12.17
N ASP A 524 -0.34 -15.34 12.92
CA ASP A 524 0.57 -14.41 13.61
C ASP A 524 1.99 -15.02 13.65
N ASP A 525 2.68 -14.98 12.51
CA ASP A 525 3.90 -15.73 12.15
C ASP A 525 5.14 -15.39 13.02
N ASP A 526 5.13 -14.27 13.75
CA ASP A 526 6.17 -13.85 14.68
C ASP A 526 5.68 -13.67 16.14
N ASN A 527 4.38 -13.88 16.36
CA ASN A 527 3.70 -13.86 17.65
C ASN A 527 3.88 -12.53 18.41
N ASP A 528 3.87 -11.41 17.67
CA ASP A 528 3.88 -10.06 18.22
C ASP A 528 2.48 -9.60 18.68
N GLY A 529 1.43 -10.36 18.29
CA GLY A 529 0.04 -10.10 18.62
C GLY A 529 -0.74 -9.33 17.54
N VAL A 530 -0.14 -9.13 16.36
CA VAL A 530 -0.75 -8.55 15.16
C VAL A 530 -0.87 -9.62 14.09
N ASP A 531 -2.09 -9.89 13.64
CA ASP A 531 -2.29 -10.89 12.58
C ASP A 531 -1.50 -10.52 11.29
N ASP A 532 -0.89 -11.47 10.57
CA ASP A 532 -0.03 -11.24 9.39
C ASP A 532 -0.70 -10.36 8.31
N VAL A 533 -2.03 -10.39 8.23
CA VAL A 533 -2.80 -9.60 7.27
C VAL A 533 -2.81 -8.10 7.59
N LEU A 534 -2.46 -7.74 8.81
CA LEU A 534 -2.29 -6.38 9.32
C LEU A 534 -0.82 -6.05 9.61
N ASP A 535 0.04 -7.06 9.67
CA ASP A 535 1.48 -6.93 9.79
C ASP A 535 2.14 -6.57 8.45
N CYS A 536 3.18 -5.76 8.49
CA CYS A 536 4.01 -5.41 7.34
C CYS A 536 5.34 -6.19 7.28
N ASP A 537 5.72 -6.86 8.35
CA ASP A 537 6.91 -7.69 8.51
C ASP A 537 6.58 -8.88 9.42
N ASP A 538 5.74 -9.80 8.91
CA ASP A 538 5.19 -11.00 9.56
C ASP A 538 6.21 -11.99 10.14
N PHE A 539 7.51 -11.69 10.07
CA PHE A 539 8.58 -12.52 10.65
C PHE A 539 9.46 -11.74 11.64
N ASN A 540 9.00 -10.59 12.09
CA ASN A 540 9.78 -9.66 12.89
C ASN A 540 8.93 -9.06 14.01
N ALA A 541 8.92 -9.74 15.16
CA ALA A 541 8.12 -9.34 16.31
C ALA A 541 8.44 -7.95 16.90
N SER A 542 9.50 -7.30 16.41
CA SER A 542 9.82 -5.93 16.75
C SER A 542 8.99 -4.92 15.94
N VAL A 543 8.36 -5.27 14.81
CA VAL A 543 7.76 -4.29 13.90
C VAL A 543 6.51 -4.82 13.21
N ALA A 544 5.34 -4.30 13.60
CA ALA A 544 4.07 -4.66 12.97
C ALA A 544 3.55 -3.66 11.91
N SER A 545 4.05 -2.42 11.91
CA SER A 545 3.48 -1.34 11.08
C SER A 545 4.47 -0.23 10.73
N VAL A 546 4.14 0.58 9.72
CA VAL A 546 4.85 1.85 9.49
C VAL A 546 4.63 2.76 10.72
N PRO A 547 5.68 3.39 11.29
CA PRO A 547 5.53 4.17 12.51
C PRO A 547 4.58 5.34 12.35
N ASP A 548 3.97 5.74 13.47
CA ASP A 548 3.19 6.96 13.51
C ASP A 548 4.05 8.21 13.26
N PRO A 549 3.48 9.31 12.75
CA PRO A 549 4.22 10.56 12.62
C PRO A 549 4.69 11.07 13.99
N ILE A 550 5.92 11.61 14.06
CA ILE A 550 6.50 12.28 15.24
C ILE A 550 5.52 13.24 15.95
N GLY A 551 4.68 13.91 15.17
CA GLY A 551 3.60 14.71 15.70
C GLY A 551 4.08 15.98 16.43
N ASN A 552 3.55 16.22 17.63
CA ASN A 552 3.68 17.48 18.36
C ASN A 552 4.85 17.48 19.34
N THR A 553 5.62 16.40 19.38
CA THR A 553 6.79 16.23 20.24
C THR A 553 8.05 16.90 19.69
N LEU A 554 8.03 17.34 18.42
CA LEU A 554 9.15 18.04 17.79
C LEU A 554 9.45 19.39 18.47
N LEU A 555 10.66 19.52 19.00
CA LEU A 555 11.19 20.69 19.69
C LEU A 555 12.43 21.23 18.97
N LEU A 556 12.49 22.56 18.84
CA LEU A 556 13.62 23.27 18.28
C LEU A 556 14.17 24.26 19.33
N ASP A 557 15.41 24.05 19.78
CA ASP A 557 16.12 25.00 20.63
C ASP A 557 17.34 25.57 19.90
N ARG A 558 17.58 26.88 20.05
CA ARG A 558 18.67 27.57 19.38
C ARG A 558 19.63 28.20 20.38
N ALA A 559 20.86 27.68 20.40
CA ALA A 559 21.96 28.20 21.20
C ALA A 559 23.07 28.78 20.29
N GLY A 560 22.88 30.00 19.80
CA GLY A 560 23.84 30.64 18.90
C GLY A 560 23.70 30.13 17.45
N ALA A 561 24.73 29.44 16.95
CA ALA A 561 24.76 28.84 15.62
C ALA A 561 24.15 27.44 15.58
N ASP A 562 24.07 26.78 16.73
CA ASP A 562 23.60 25.41 16.86
C ASP A 562 22.07 25.42 17.08
N VAL A 563 21.36 24.68 16.24
CA VAL A 563 19.94 24.36 16.39
C VAL A 563 19.85 22.90 16.82
N THR A 564 19.37 22.68 18.04
CA THR A 564 19.03 21.34 18.53
C THR A 564 17.61 21.01 18.07
N ILE A 565 17.48 19.87 17.39
CA ILE A 565 16.23 19.32 16.86
C ILE A 565 15.98 18.06 17.67
N ALA A 566 14.94 18.03 18.48
CA ALA A 566 14.62 16.90 19.36
C ALA A 566 13.15 16.50 19.17
N TRP A 567 12.82 15.25 19.40
CA TRP A 567 11.46 14.71 19.32
C TRP A 567 11.24 13.66 20.40
N GLY A 568 9.97 13.36 20.67
CA GLY A 568 9.59 12.31 21.60
C GLY A 568 9.69 10.92 20.96
N HIS A 569 9.67 9.89 21.79
CA HIS A 569 9.59 8.51 21.33
C HIS A 569 8.32 8.28 20.49
N VAL A 570 8.43 7.42 19.48
CA VAL A 570 7.30 7.01 18.64
C VAL A 570 7.25 5.49 18.69
N PRO A 571 6.09 4.89 19.02
CA PRO A 571 5.90 3.44 18.97
C PRO A 571 6.42 2.83 17.68
N GLN A 572 7.20 1.76 17.77
CA GLN A 572 7.86 1.06 16.65
C GLN A 572 8.81 1.92 15.80
N GLY A 573 9.01 3.20 16.12
CA GLY A 573 9.88 4.13 15.41
C GLY A 573 11.33 3.98 15.83
N ARG A 574 12.04 3.02 15.23
CA ARG A 574 13.41 2.64 15.63
C ARG A 574 14.46 3.71 15.38
N ALA A 575 14.28 4.49 14.32
CA ALA A 575 15.13 5.63 14.03
C ALA A 575 14.30 6.81 13.49
N ALA A 576 14.94 7.96 13.30
CA ALA A 576 14.31 9.10 12.66
C ALA A 576 15.15 9.73 11.55
N ASN A 577 14.49 10.09 10.46
CA ASN A 577 15.09 10.87 9.39
C ASN A 577 14.80 12.36 9.62
N VAL A 578 15.82 13.19 9.43
CA VAL A 578 15.74 14.63 9.59
C VAL A 578 15.92 15.30 8.24
N TYR A 579 14.94 16.09 7.84
CA TYR A 579 14.93 16.85 6.60
C TYR A 579 15.09 18.34 6.92
N ARG A 580 15.81 19.05 6.05
CA ARG A 580 16.01 20.50 6.17
C ARG A 580 15.73 21.18 4.86
N GLY A 581 14.87 22.21 4.92
CA GLY A 581 14.68 23.14 3.82
C GLY A 581 15.07 24.56 4.18
N ASN A 582 15.09 25.42 3.16
CA ASN A 582 15.49 26.81 3.25
C ASN A 582 14.28 27.71 2.98
N PHE A 583 14.25 28.85 3.64
CA PHE A 583 13.33 29.91 3.28
C PHE A 583 14.04 31.25 3.26
N SER A 584 13.61 32.13 2.37
CA SER A 584 14.04 33.53 2.36
C SER A 584 12.89 34.42 2.76
N VAL A 585 13.15 35.47 3.54
CA VAL A 585 12.14 36.51 3.83
C VAL A 585 11.81 37.38 2.62
N ALA A 586 12.52 37.21 1.49
CA ALA A 586 12.33 37.96 0.26
C ALA A 586 11.58 37.18 -0.84
N GLU A 587 11.37 35.87 -0.67
CA GLU A 587 10.80 34.97 -1.69
C GLU A 587 9.54 34.27 -1.17
N THR A 588 8.76 33.69 -2.08
CA THR A 588 7.57 32.89 -1.72
C THR A 588 8.03 31.61 -1.01
N TRP A 589 7.37 31.23 0.09
CA TRP A 589 7.67 29.98 0.77
C TRP A 589 7.45 28.79 -0.17
N LEU A 590 8.46 27.94 -0.28
CA LEU A 590 8.42 26.68 -1.00
C LEU A 590 8.97 25.62 -0.07
N TYR A 591 8.32 24.45 -0.07
CA TYR A 591 8.89 23.24 0.50
C TYR A 591 9.94 22.73 -0.50
N ASP A 592 11.18 22.66 -0.02
CA ASP A 592 12.44 22.40 -0.72
C ASP A 592 13.37 21.54 0.16
N GLU A 593 12.82 20.93 1.21
CA GLU A 593 13.55 20.12 2.15
C GLU A 593 14.27 18.96 1.47
N ILE A 594 15.49 18.74 1.93
CA ILE A 594 16.31 17.59 1.54
C ILE A 594 16.71 16.84 2.80
N CYS A 595 17.01 15.55 2.64
CA CYS A 595 17.56 14.74 3.72
C CYS A 595 18.81 15.44 4.29
N LEU A 596 18.76 15.78 5.57
CA LEU A 596 19.86 16.36 6.32
C LEU A 596 20.67 15.25 6.98
N ILE A 597 19.99 14.38 7.74
CA ILE A 597 20.55 13.23 8.46
C ILE A 597 19.53 12.09 8.37
N THR A 598 20.03 10.87 8.23
CA THR A 598 19.24 9.63 8.11
C THR A 598 19.45 8.77 9.36
N GLU A 599 18.45 8.01 9.76
CA GLU A 599 18.49 7.00 10.84
C GLU A 599 19.12 7.49 12.15
N VAL A 600 18.57 8.56 12.74
CA VAL A 600 18.95 9.06 14.06
C VAL A 600 18.25 8.26 15.17
N LEU A 601 19.03 7.61 16.04
CA LEU A 601 18.51 6.76 17.13
C LEU A 601 18.20 7.54 18.42
N ASP A 602 19.03 8.53 18.79
CA ASP A 602 18.99 9.18 20.12
C ASP A 602 17.84 10.22 20.32
N GLY A 603 16.80 10.23 19.49
CA GLY A 603 15.67 11.17 19.60
C GLY A 603 16.02 12.66 19.39
N GLN A 604 17.27 12.98 19.04
CA GLN A 604 17.71 14.35 18.81
C GLN A 604 18.92 14.44 17.88
N THR A 605 19.09 15.59 17.24
CA THR A 605 20.28 15.94 16.47
C THR A 605 20.58 17.44 16.52
N VAL A 606 21.73 17.85 16.00
CA VAL A 606 22.16 19.26 15.97
C VAL A 606 22.52 19.68 14.55
N ASP A 607 21.89 20.74 14.06
CA ASP A 607 22.33 21.47 12.87
C ASP A 607 23.12 22.71 13.28
N ASN A 608 24.41 22.73 12.94
CA ASN A 608 25.33 23.84 13.22
C ASN A 608 25.50 24.81 12.04
N THR A 609 24.66 24.67 11.02
CA THR A 609 24.70 25.53 9.84
C THR A 609 24.06 26.88 10.15
N GLU A 610 24.73 27.97 9.78
CA GLU A 610 24.15 29.32 9.87
C GLU A 610 23.50 29.70 8.52
N PRO A 611 22.22 30.13 8.52
CA PRO A 611 21.57 30.61 7.30
C PRO A 611 22.18 31.94 6.83
N LEU A 612 22.05 32.23 5.54
CA LEU A 612 22.48 33.51 4.99
C LEU A 612 21.61 34.67 5.52
N SER A 613 22.12 35.90 5.38
CA SER A 613 21.36 37.09 5.78
C SER A 613 20.05 37.17 5.00
N ASN A 614 18.92 37.21 5.72
CA ASN A 614 17.55 37.18 5.19
C ASN A 614 17.05 35.78 4.73
N GLU A 615 17.71 34.71 5.17
CA GLU A 615 17.26 33.33 5.03
C GLU A 615 17.08 32.66 6.41
N GLY A 616 16.43 31.51 6.43
CA GLY A 616 16.29 30.64 7.58
C GLY A 616 16.08 29.19 7.15
N PHE A 617 16.14 28.26 8.10
CA PHE A 617 15.85 26.85 7.87
C PHE A 617 14.53 26.46 8.53
N TYR A 618 13.87 25.46 7.95
CA TYR A 618 12.82 24.68 8.62
C TYR A 618 13.19 23.21 8.55
N TYR A 619 12.62 22.43 9.45
CA TYR A 619 12.94 21.02 9.62
C TYR A 619 11.66 20.18 9.64
N PHE A 620 11.76 18.98 9.07
CA PHE A 620 10.80 17.90 9.27
C PHE A 620 11.54 16.71 9.85
N VAL A 621 10.85 15.95 10.70
CA VAL A 621 11.36 14.71 11.27
C VAL A 621 10.29 13.64 11.09
N THR A 622 10.70 12.47 10.64
CA THR A 622 9.88 11.28 10.41
C THR A 622 10.50 10.12 11.18
N ALA A 623 9.67 9.34 11.87
CA ALA A 623 10.07 8.04 12.40
C ALA A 623 10.17 7.02 11.26
N VAL A 624 11.08 6.05 11.38
CA VAL A 624 11.34 5.00 10.39
C VAL A 624 11.68 3.67 11.07
N ASN A 625 11.20 2.58 10.48
CA ASN A 625 11.56 1.20 10.77
C ASN A 625 11.66 0.41 9.45
N SER A 626 11.72 -0.92 9.51
CA SER A 626 11.83 -1.81 8.36
C SER A 626 10.62 -1.76 7.43
N CYS A 627 9.42 -1.60 7.98
CA CYS A 627 8.17 -1.46 7.22
C CYS A 627 8.05 -0.14 6.46
N GLY A 628 8.70 0.91 6.95
CA GLY A 628 8.84 2.15 6.20
C GLY A 628 8.99 3.39 7.05
N GLU A 629 8.81 4.53 6.39
CA GLU A 629 8.98 5.85 6.97
C GLU A 629 7.61 6.52 7.15
N SER A 630 7.38 7.04 8.36
CA SER A 630 6.19 7.82 8.69
C SER A 630 6.06 9.06 7.80
N VAL A 631 4.83 9.55 7.67
CA VAL A 631 4.57 10.78 6.92
C VAL A 631 5.06 11.99 7.71
N MET A 632 5.53 13.05 7.04
CA MET A 632 6.01 14.29 7.70
C MET A 632 4.88 15.04 8.44
N GLY A 633 3.63 14.64 8.20
CA GLY A 633 2.42 15.17 8.81
C GLY A 633 1.22 14.98 7.88
N GLN A 634 0.06 15.53 8.27
CA GLN A 634 -1.16 15.51 7.47
C GLN A 634 -1.71 16.92 7.26
N TYR A 635 -2.03 17.25 6.00
CA TYR A 635 -2.84 18.41 5.71
C TYR A 635 -4.32 18.10 6.03
N VAL A 636 -4.94 18.82 6.97
CA VAL A 636 -6.39 19.01 7.23
C VAL A 636 -7.28 19.15 5.98
N SER A 637 -6.74 19.31 4.76
CA SER A 637 -7.49 19.33 3.50
C SER A 637 -6.85 18.58 2.32
N ALA A 638 -5.71 17.89 2.48
CA ALA A 638 -4.95 17.35 1.34
C ALA A 638 -4.17 16.04 1.63
N GLY A 639 -4.48 15.34 2.72
CA GLY A 639 -3.87 14.04 3.01
C GLY A 639 -2.43 14.12 3.55
N PRO A 640 -1.74 12.97 3.66
CA PRO A 640 -0.39 12.87 4.21
C PRO A 640 0.68 13.56 3.35
N VAL A 641 1.70 14.12 4.00
CA VAL A 641 2.85 14.78 3.37
C VAL A 641 4.03 13.83 3.37
N ASN A 642 4.44 13.39 2.18
CA ASN A 642 5.63 12.55 2.02
C ASN A 642 6.86 13.40 1.67
N PRO A 643 8.08 12.95 2.03
CA PRO A 643 9.30 13.62 1.61
C PRO A 643 9.39 13.73 0.08
N PRO A 644 9.80 14.87 -0.50
CA PRO A 644 10.04 15.00 -1.94
C PRO A 644 11.17 14.08 -2.44
N VAL A 645 12.14 13.80 -1.57
CA VAL A 645 13.26 12.86 -1.76
C VAL A 645 13.53 12.20 -0.41
N ALA A 646 13.27 10.90 -0.31
CA ALA A 646 13.53 10.13 0.92
C ALA A 646 15.03 10.09 1.26
N CYS A 647 15.34 9.99 2.55
CA CYS A 647 16.69 9.68 3.00
C CYS A 647 17.12 8.29 2.50
N ALA A 648 18.40 8.14 2.17
CA ALA A 648 18.93 6.82 1.81
C ALA A 648 19.15 6.00 3.09
N PRO A 649 18.70 4.74 3.13
CA PRO A 649 18.87 3.90 4.31
C PRO A 649 20.36 3.59 4.54
N VAL A 650 20.79 3.55 5.80
CA VAL A 650 22.15 3.19 6.22
C VAL A 650 22.25 1.68 6.45
N ASN A 651 21.15 1.05 6.87
CA ASN A 651 21.11 -0.37 7.24
C ASN A 651 22.19 -0.71 8.28
N GLY A 652 22.23 0.14 9.31
CA GLY A 652 23.15 0.10 10.44
C GLY A 652 22.84 -1.03 11.42
N ASP A 653 23.79 -1.26 12.31
CA ASP A 653 23.71 -2.13 13.48
C ASP A 653 24.62 -1.44 14.50
N PHE A 654 24.02 -0.55 15.29
CA PHE A 654 24.72 0.45 16.07
C PHE A 654 25.39 -0.15 17.29
N ASP A 655 24.72 -1.09 17.97
CA ASP A 655 25.21 -1.74 19.17
C ASP A 655 26.00 -3.05 18.89
N THR A 656 26.00 -3.51 17.63
CA THR A 656 26.77 -4.63 17.09
C THR A 656 26.34 -6.00 17.59
N ASP A 657 25.06 -6.17 17.90
CA ASP A 657 24.51 -7.42 18.38
C ASP A 657 24.13 -8.39 17.22
N GLY A 658 23.97 -7.86 16.01
CA GLY A 658 23.67 -8.60 14.79
C GLY A 658 22.26 -8.43 14.25
N VAL A 659 21.39 -7.70 14.95
CA VAL A 659 20.10 -7.18 14.47
C VAL A 659 20.33 -5.80 13.85
N LYS A 660 19.48 -5.40 12.89
CA LYS A 660 19.63 -4.12 12.20
C LYS A 660 18.85 -3.05 12.90
N ASP A 661 19.37 -1.83 12.93
CA ASP A 661 18.79 -0.70 13.67
C ASP A 661 17.29 -0.48 13.40
N LEU A 662 16.80 -0.81 12.19
CA LEU A 662 15.40 -0.65 11.81
C LEU A 662 14.48 -1.84 12.20
N ASP A 663 15.08 -2.97 12.54
CA ASP A 663 14.45 -4.23 13.00
C ASP A 663 14.68 -4.46 14.51
N ASP A 664 15.49 -3.61 15.15
CA ASP A 664 15.97 -3.81 16.50
C ASP A 664 15.05 -3.14 17.52
N ASN A 665 14.47 -3.90 18.46
CA ASN A 665 13.66 -3.36 19.53
C ASN A 665 14.46 -2.66 20.63
N CYS A 666 15.79 -2.74 20.61
CA CYS A 666 16.71 -1.93 21.42
C CYS A 666 17.96 -1.48 20.62
N PRO A 667 17.85 -0.56 19.64
CA PRO A 667 18.95 -0.20 18.71
C PRO A 667 20.23 0.35 19.36
N LEU A 668 20.19 0.69 20.65
CA LEU A 668 21.31 1.25 21.40
C LEU A 668 21.90 0.26 22.42
N ASP A 669 21.23 -0.86 22.66
CA ASP A 669 21.49 -1.80 23.75
C ASP A 669 21.40 -3.25 23.27
N ALA A 670 22.58 -3.87 23.07
CA ALA A 670 22.71 -5.19 22.47
C ALA A 670 21.84 -6.29 23.12
N ASN A 671 20.86 -6.78 22.37
CA ASN A 671 19.89 -7.80 22.76
C ASN A 671 19.55 -8.73 21.59
N THR A 672 20.50 -9.60 21.21
CA THR A 672 20.36 -10.49 20.03
C THR A 672 19.13 -11.40 20.00
N THR A 673 18.42 -11.54 21.11
CA THR A 673 17.21 -12.34 21.25
C THR A 673 15.92 -11.54 21.13
N GLN A 674 16.01 -10.21 21.01
CA GLN A 674 14.91 -9.28 20.76
C GLN A 674 13.70 -9.54 21.67
N THR A 675 13.96 -9.93 22.92
CA THR A 675 12.90 -10.36 23.84
C THR A 675 12.09 -9.17 24.30
N ASP A 676 10.76 -9.29 24.18
CA ASP A 676 9.76 -8.34 24.65
C ASP A 676 8.68 -9.16 25.37
N LEU A 677 8.58 -9.00 26.70
CA LEU A 677 7.72 -9.82 27.54
C LEU A 677 6.24 -9.41 27.51
N ASP A 678 5.94 -8.14 27.26
CA ASP A 678 4.60 -7.60 27.36
C ASP A 678 4.01 -7.10 26.03
N HIS A 679 4.78 -7.24 24.96
CA HIS A 679 4.40 -7.05 23.56
C HIS A 679 4.01 -5.60 23.29
N ASP A 680 4.88 -4.68 23.69
CA ASP A 680 4.73 -3.25 23.46
C ASP A 680 5.74 -2.68 22.45
N PHE A 681 6.53 -3.57 21.83
CA PHE A 681 7.58 -3.31 20.86
C PHE A 681 8.84 -2.66 21.45
N SER A 682 8.93 -2.45 22.77
CA SER A 682 10.16 -2.08 23.45
C SER A 682 10.84 -3.34 23.98
N GLY A 683 12.09 -3.59 23.60
CA GLY A 683 12.76 -4.80 24.09
C GLY A 683 12.99 -4.72 25.61
N ASP A 684 12.86 -5.85 26.31
CA ASP A 684 13.02 -5.99 27.79
C ASP A 684 14.28 -5.29 28.34
N LEU A 685 15.31 -5.11 27.50
CA LEU A 685 16.58 -4.51 27.89
C LEU A 685 16.53 -2.97 27.95
N CYS A 686 15.76 -2.34 27.07
CA CYS A 686 15.64 -0.89 26.94
C CYS A 686 14.25 -0.36 27.36
N ASP A 687 13.31 -1.25 27.68
CA ASP A 687 12.00 -0.92 28.19
C ASP A 687 12.03 -0.41 29.64
N ASN A 688 11.38 0.74 29.88
CA ASN A 688 11.22 1.32 31.21
C ASN A 688 10.11 0.66 32.06
N CYS A 689 9.26 -0.20 31.47
CA CYS A 689 8.31 -1.05 32.16
C CYS A 689 8.19 -2.49 31.57
N PRO A 690 9.23 -3.37 31.70
CA PRO A 690 9.32 -4.71 31.06
C PRO A 690 8.26 -5.77 31.35
N ALA A 691 7.18 -5.42 32.03
CA ALA A 691 6.08 -6.33 32.35
C ALA A 691 4.70 -5.65 32.27
N SER A 692 4.65 -4.39 31.82
CA SER A 692 3.45 -3.57 31.69
C SER A 692 3.56 -2.69 30.43
N ALA A 693 3.02 -3.19 29.33
CA ALA A 693 3.05 -2.54 28.02
C ALA A 693 2.76 -1.02 28.05
N ASN A 694 3.70 -0.24 27.53
CA ASN A 694 3.68 1.21 27.41
C ASN A 694 4.51 1.67 26.19
N GLN A 695 3.95 1.46 24.99
CA GLN A 695 4.62 1.73 23.70
C GLN A 695 5.19 3.15 23.52
N ASP A 696 4.70 4.15 24.27
CA ASP A 696 5.21 5.53 24.22
C ASP A 696 6.44 5.77 25.12
N GLN A 697 6.78 4.78 25.97
CA GLN A 697 7.90 4.77 26.90
C GLN A 697 7.95 6.06 27.73
N LEU A 698 6.77 6.59 28.08
CA LEU A 698 6.65 7.85 28.83
C LEU A 698 7.20 7.67 30.25
N ASP A 699 8.06 8.59 30.66
CA ASP A 699 8.70 8.69 31.97
C ASP A 699 8.75 10.19 32.32
N THR A 700 7.79 10.63 33.13
CA THR A 700 7.51 12.05 33.37
C THR A 700 8.55 12.70 34.29
N ASP A 701 9.10 11.97 35.27
CA ASP A 701 10.09 12.48 36.22
C ASP A 701 11.56 12.11 35.89
N LEU A 702 11.75 11.27 34.88
CA LEU A 702 13.03 10.80 34.33
C LEU A 702 13.85 9.95 35.31
N ASP A 703 13.20 9.13 36.13
CA ASP A 703 13.85 8.21 37.06
C ASP A 703 14.18 6.82 36.46
N ALA A 704 13.77 6.59 35.20
CA ALA A 704 13.86 5.36 34.40
C ALA A 704 12.80 4.28 34.71
N LEU A 705 11.78 4.59 35.51
CA LEU A 705 10.52 3.85 35.54
C LEU A 705 9.50 4.60 34.69
N GLY A 706 8.80 3.90 33.81
CA GLY A 706 7.74 4.53 33.02
C GLY A 706 6.49 4.81 33.86
N ASP A 707 5.72 5.83 33.48
CA ASP A 707 4.48 6.26 34.19
C ASP A 707 3.47 5.10 34.38
N VAL A 708 3.52 4.06 33.54
CA VAL A 708 2.64 2.89 33.67
C VAL A 708 3.02 1.97 34.85
N CYS A 709 4.29 1.97 35.25
CA CYS A 709 4.82 1.14 36.33
C CYS A 709 5.43 1.94 37.49
N ASP A 710 5.50 3.26 37.39
CA ASP A 710 5.81 4.17 38.49
C ASP A 710 4.58 4.40 39.39
N PRO A 711 4.73 4.41 40.73
CA PRO A 711 3.66 4.84 41.65
C PRO A 711 3.59 6.37 41.94
N ASP A 712 4.49 7.19 41.39
CA ASP A 712 4.67 8.64 41.63
C ASP A 712 5.23 9.31 40.35
N ASP A 713 4.40 9.43 39.30
CA ASP A 713 4.81 9.75 37.92
C ASP A 713 5.58 11.09 37.77
N ASP A 714 5.36 12.06 38.67
CA ASP A 714 6.06 13.36 38.64
C ASP A 714 7.16 13.52 39.70
N GLY A 715 7.36 12.51 40.55
CA GLY A 715 8.42 12.48 41.54
C GLY A 715 8.33 13.58 42.61
N ASP A 716 7.15 14.16 42.86
CA ASP A 716 6.96 15.19 43.89
C ASP A 716 6.96 14.61 45.33
N GLY A 717 6.87 13.28 45.44
CA GLY A 717 6.86 12.51 46.67
C GLY A 717 5.45 12.16 47.17
N THR A 718 4.42 12.39 46.35
CA THR A 718 3.02 12.08 46.61
C THR A 718 2.55 11.02 45.61
N PRO A 719 2.28 9.77 46.03
CA PRO A 719 1.86 8.73 45.09
C PRO A 719 0.61 9.12 44.30
N ASP A 720 0.51 8.73 43.03
CA ASP A 720 -0.55 9.19 42.10
C ASP A 720 -1.96 8.94 42.64
N VAL A 721 -2.13 7.87 43.41
CA VAL A 721 -3.41 7.51 44.05
C VAL A 721 -3.89 8.52 45.08
N ASP A 722 -2.97 9.32 45.63
CA ASP A 722 -3.20 10.40 46.59
C ASP A 722 -2.95 11.80 45.97
N ASP A 723 -2.45 11.86 44.73
CA ASP A 723 -2.18 13.07 43.96
C ASP A 723 -3.39 13.49 43.10
N CYS A 724 -3.65 14.80 43.04
CA CYS A 724 -4.69 15.36 42.19
C CYS A 724 -4.18 15.90 40.85
N ALA A 725 -2.87 16.03 40.68
CA ALA A 725 -2.17 16.35 39.46
C ALA A 725 -0.91 15.45 39.28
N PRO A 726 -1.07 14.13 39.07
CA PRO A 726 0.03 13.15 39.05
C PRO A 726 1.18 13.40 38.05
N LEU A 727 1.03 14.36 37.12
CA LEU A 727 2.02 14.68 36.09
C LEU A 727 2.58 16.11 36.25
N ASP A 728 2.30 16.80 37.37
CA ASP A 728 2.79 18.15 37.65
C ASP A 728 3.53 18.21 38.99
N PRO A 729 4.88 18.20 38.97
CA PRO A 729 5.71 18.09 40.18
C PRO A 729 5.63 19.31 41.11
N ASN A 730 4.82 20.30 40.76
CA ASN A 730 4.58 21.50 41.55
C ASN A 730 3.25 21.45 42.33
N THR A 731 2.41 20.43 42.12
CA THR A 731 0.99 20.47 42.52
C THR A 731 0.40 19.14 43.02
N ALA A 732 0.87 18.58 44.15
CA ALA A 732 0.20 17.40 44.75
C ALA A 732 -1.17 17.59 45.40
N THR A 733 -1.57 18.83 45.77
CA THR A 733 -2.81 19.05 46.56
C THR A 733 -3.58 20.30 46.14
N GLY A 734 -4.91 20.21 46.28
CA GLY A 734 -5.81 21.32 46.00
C GLY A 734 -5.60 22.55 46.89
N PRO A 735 -6.04 23.74 46.44
CA PRO A 735 -5.92 24.98 47.19
C PRO A 735 -6.45 24.89 48.63
N GLY A 736 -5.79 25.63 49.54
CA GLY A 736 -6.16 25.69 50.95
C GLY A 736 -7.57 26.25 51.20
N GLU A 737 -8.05 26.16 52.46
CA GLU A 737 -9.36 26.71 52.84
C GLU A 737 -9.41 28.22 52.54
N VAL A 738 -10.43 28.65 51.79
CA VAL A 738 -10.68 30.07 51.51
C VAL A 738 -11.07 30.78 52.81
N THR A 739 -10.22 31.73 53.23
CA THR A 739 -10.42 32.46 54.50
C THR A 739 -10.99 33.86 54.29
N GLY A 740 -11.48 34.47 55.38
CA GLY A 740 -11.89 35.87 55.37
C GLY A 740 -13.21 36.14 54.65
N LEU A 741 -14.07 35.12 54.50
CA LEU A 741 -15.38 35.28 53.91
C LEU A 741 -16.21 36.33 54.68
N PHE A 742 -16.61 37.39 53.99
CA PHE A 742 -17.28 38.56 54.54
C PHE A 742 -18.49 38.91 53.68
N VAL A 743 -19.57 39.33 54.35
CA VAL A 743 -20.83 39.70 53.68
C VAL A 743 -21.18 41.13 54.08
N GLU A 744 -21.23 42.03 53.10
CA GLU A 744 -21.68 43.41 53.27
C GLU A 744 -23.06 43.60 52.65
N ASN A 745 -24.03 44.05 53.45
CA ASN A 745 -25.38 44.32 52.96
C ASN A 745 -25.47 45.77 52.47
N SER A 746 -25.79 45.97 51.19
CA SER A 746 -25.91 47.28 50.55
C SER A 746 -27.31 47.57 49.99
N GLY A 747 -28.35 47.11 50.69
CA GLY A 747 -29.75 47.41 50.32
C GLY A 747 -30.50 46.18 49.88
N LEU A 748 -30.77 46.02 48.58
CA LEU A 748 -31.46 44.84 48.03
C LEU A 748 -30.51 43.67 47.72
N ASP A 749 -29.23 43.94 47.49
CA ASP A 749 -28.19 42.96 47.16
C ASP A 749 -27.13 42.87 48.27
N ALA A 750 -26.48 41.71 48.39
CA ALA A 750 -25.37 41.48 49.32
C ALA A 750 -24.06 41.24 48.55
N LEU A 751 -22.99 41.95 48.93
CA LEU A 751 -21.64 41.69 48.42
C LEU A 751 -20.98 40.63 49.32
N VAL A 752 -20.64 39.49 48.72
CA VAL A 752 -19.86 38.43 49.36
C VAL A 752 -18.42 38.55 48.87
N SER A 753 -17.44 38.59 49.77
CA SER A 753 -16.02 38.65 49.42
C SER A 753 -15.16 37.77 50.32
N TRP A 754 -13.97 37.41 49.87
CA TRP A 754 -13.02 36.59 50.62
C TRP A 754 -11.57 37.04 50.38
N ASN A 755 -10.64 36.51 51.16
CA ASN A 755 -9.20 36.71 50.93
C ASN A 755 -8.75 35.87 49.73
N VAL A 756 -7.75 36.38 48.99
CA VAL A 756 -7.06 35.58 47.98
C VAL A 756 -6.40 34.38 48.65
N GLU A 757 -6.71 33.18 48.15
CA GLU A 757 -5.98 31.95 48.40
C GLU A 757 -4.78 31.91 47.42
N PRO A 758 -3.52 31.82 47.89
CA PRO A 758 -2.34 32.00 47.03
C PRO A 758 -2.17 30.99 45.88
N THR A 759 -2.71 29.79 46.04
CA THR A 759 -2.63 28.66 45.10
C THR A 759 -3.88 28.52 44.23
N ALA A 760 -4.96 29.28 44.49
CA ALA A 760 -6.17 29.28 43.67
C ALA A 760 -6.16 30.38 42.61
N ASN A 761 -6.51 30.02 41.37
CA ASN A 761 -6.72 30.96 40.26
C ASN A 761 -8.21 31.18 39.95
N ARG A 762 -9.10 30.29 40.43
CA ARG A 762 -10.56 30.40 40.35
C ARG A 762 -11.22 30.06 41.69
N TYR A 763 -12.49 30.42 41.83
CA TYR A 763 -13.25 30.18 43.05
C TYR A 763 -14.69 29.79 42.75
N ASP A 764 -15.17 28.81 43.50
CA ASP A 764 -16.59 28.48 43.56
C ASP A 764 -17.22 29.03 44.82
N LEU A 765 -18.44 29.54 44.67
CA LEU A 765 -19.24 30.03 45.77
C LEU A 765 -20.54 29.22 45.88
N ALA A 766 -20.75 28.66 47.07
CA ALA A 766 -21.99 27.99 47.42
C ALA A 766 -22.64 28.62 48.65
N GLY A 767 -23.93 28.37 48.84
CA GLY A 767 -24.63 28.83 50.02
C GLY A 767 -26.02 28.26 50.18
N GLY A 768 -26.60 28.48 51.34
CA GLY A 768 -27.91 27.95 51.73
C GLY A 768 -28.53 28.74 52.88
N PHE A 769 -29.64 28.26 53.43
CA PHE A 769 -30.27 28.89 54.59
C PHE A 769 -29.61 28.42 55.89
N MET A 770 -29.39 29.36 56.82
CA MET A 770 -28.89 29.05 58.16
C MET A 770 -29.81 28.11 58.95
N LEU A 771 -31.12 28.13 58.67
CA LEU A 771 -32.07 27.22 59.30
C LEU A 771 -31.80 25.76 58.91
N ASP A 772 -31.46 25.51 57.64
CA ASP A 772 -31.12 24.19 57.14
C ASP A 772 -29.81 23.71 57.78
N LEU A 773 -28.79 24.57 57.81
CA LEU A 773 -27.52 24.31 58.48
C LEU A 773 -27.70 23.99 59.97
N ALA A 774 -28.65 24.65 60.65
CA ALA A 774 -28.97 24.39 62.05
C ALA A 774 -29.71 23.05 62.27
N VAL A 775 -30.41 22.54 61.25
CA VAL A 775 -31.13 21.26 61.29
C VAL A 775 -30.21 20.09 60.91
N THR A 776 -29.43 20.22 59.84
CA THR A 776 -28.55 19.15 59.36
C THR A 776 -27.22 19.10 60.11
N GLY A 777 -26.75 20.25 60.61
CA GLY A 777 -25.43 20.38 61.25
C GLY A 777 -24.26 20.43 60.27
N ASP A 778 -24.53 20.49 58.96
CA ASP A 778 -23.54 20.51 57.88
C ASP A 778 -24.03 21.31 56.65
N THR A 779 -23.20 21.43 55.63
CA THR A 779 -23.50 22.14 54.38
C THR A 779 -24.15 21.26 53.31
N SER A 780 -24.66 20.08 53.67
CA SER A 780 -25.19 19.10 52.70
C SER A 780 -26.43 19.54 51.93
N LEU A 781 -27.00 20.70 52.25
CA LEU A 781 -28.14 21.31 51.55
C LEU A 781 -27.79 22.63 50.86
N ALA A 782 -26.51 23.03 50.83
CA ALA A 782 -26.10 24.20 50.06
C ALA A 782 -26.21 23.92 48.55
N THR A 783 -26.46 25.01 47.81
CA THR A 783 -26.52 25.01 46.35
C THR A 783 -25.38 25.85 45.80
N CYS A 784 -24.85 25.47 44.63
CA CYS A 784 -23.93 26.32 43.89
C CYS A 784 -24.60 27.67 43.58
N LEU A 785 -23.90 28.77 43.85
CA LEU A 785 -24.36 30.13 43.56
C LEU A 785 -23.59 30.75 42.40
N ALA A 786 -22.30 30.42 42.30
CA ALA A 786 -21.42 30.81 41.20
C ALA A 786 -20.22 29.87 41.13
N ASP A 787 -19.73 29.68 39.92
CA ASP A 787 -18.61 28.83 39.52
C ASP A 787 -17.54 29.67 38.78
N ASP A 788 -16.31 29.16 38.72
CA ASP A 788 -15.21 29.69 37.90
C ASP A 788 -14.93 31.20 38.11
N LEU A 789 -15.12 31.71 39.33
CA LEU A 789 -14.93 33.13 39.61
C LEU A 789 -13.43 33.47 39.60
N SER A 790 -13.01 34.33 38.67
CA SER A 790 -11.64 34.84 38.58
C SER A 790 -11.30 35.93 39.61
N GLY A 791 -12.23 36.29 40.49
CA GLY A 791 -12.06 37.35 41.48
C GLY A 791 -12.59 36.94 42.86
N THR A 792 -12.19 37.67 43.90
CA THR A 792 -12.51 37.32 45.30
C THR A 792 -13.79 37.96 45.84
N SER A 793 -14.75 38.23 44.95
CA SER A 793 -16.04 38.80 45.35
C SER A 793 -17.15 38.47 44.37
N TRP A 794 -18.37 38.33 44.88
CA TRP A 794 -19.58 38.05 44.12
C TRP A 794 -20.78 38.79 44.70
N ILE A 795 -21.74 39.17 43.84
CA ILE A 795 -22.96 39.89 44.26
C ILE A 795 -24.14 38.91 44.32
N ASP A 796 -24.67 38.71 45.53
CA ASP A 796 -25.88 37.95 45.76
C ASP A 796 -27.13 38.80 45.51
N THR A 797 -27.88 38.41 44.49
CA THR A 797 -29.13 39.05 44.05
C THR A 797 -30.38 38.29 44.52
N ARG A 798 -30.23 37.22 45.31
CA ARG A 798 -31.36 36.50 45.89
C ARG A 798 -32.12 37.41 46.85
N ALA A 799 -33.43 37.19 46.94
CA ALA A 799 -34.28 37.97 47.84
C ALA A 799 -33.83 37.84 49.30
N ALA A 800 -33.91 38.95 50.05
CA ALA A 800 -33.59 38.97 51.47
C ALA A 800 -34.42 37.92 52.24
N PRO A 801 -33.81 37.15 53.16
CA PRO A 801 -34.50 36.11 53.89
C PRO A 801 -35.58 36.70 54.81
N SER A 802 -36.55 35.86 55.19
CA SER A 802 -37.62 36.26 56.11
C SER A 802 -37.06 36.72 57.46
N SER A 803 -37.80 37.55 58.18
CA SER A 803 -37.36 38.03 59.50
C SER A 803 -37.12 36.85 60.46
N GLY A 804 -35.87 36.66 60.86
CA GLY A 804 -35.43 35.55 61.71
C GLY A 804 -34.58 34.50 60.99
N ASP A 805 -34.54 34.52 59.66
CA ASP A 805 -33.70 33.66 58.82
C ASP A 805 -32.48 34.43 58.28
N ALA A 806 -31.46 33.69 57.85
CA ALA A 806 -30.24 34.22 57.23
C ALA A 806 -29.69 33.23 56.18
N TYR A 807 -28.91 33.73 55.22
CA TYR A 807 -28.08 32.89 54.36
C TYR A 807 -26.71 32.64 55.00
N TYR A 808 -26.11 31.50 54.67
CA TYR A 808 -24.68 31.27 54.84
C TYR A 808 -24.02 31.07 53.47
N TYR A 809 -22.72 31.28 53.44
CA TYR A 809 -21.89 31.14 52.25
C TYR A 809 -20.66 30.30 52.60
N VAL A 810 -20.17 29.54 51.62
CA VAL A 810 -18.88 28.84 51.65
C VAL A 810 -18.23 29.01 50.29
N ALA A 811 -16.91 29.15 50.28
CA ALA A 811 -16.13 29.24 49.05
C ALA A 811 -15.02 28.19 49.08
N ARG A 812 -14.63 27.69 47.91
CA ARG A 812 -13.42 26.91 47.70
C ARG A 812 -12.58 27.57 46.60
N GLY A 813 -11.27 27.41 46.68
CA GLY A 813 -10.35 27.79 45.61
C GLY A 813 -10.13 26.62 44.68
N GLU A 814 -9.85 26.90 43.42
CA GLU A 814 -9.55 25.92 42.38
C GLU A 814 -8.35 26.36 41.53
N GLU A 815 -7.60 25.37 41.07
CA GLU A 815 -6.51 25.47 40.11
C GLU A 815 -6.59 24.22 39.19
N VAL A 816 -5.51 23.46 38.99
CA VAL A 816 -5.53 22.10 38.44
C VAL A 816 -6.25 21.16 39.41
N CYS A 817 -5.97 21.32 40.69
CA CYS A 817 -6.62 20.60 41.77
C CYS A 817 -7.77 21.40 42.40
N THR A 818 -8.77 20.68 42.94
CA THR A 818 -9.91 21.32 43.63
C THR A 818 -9.67 21.44 45.13
N GLY A 819 -9.82 22.66 45.65
CA GLY A 819 -9.72 22.94 47.08
C GLY A 819 -11.00 22.55 47.85
N SER A 820 -10.94 22.59 49.17
CA SER A 820 -12.10 22.29 50.02
C SER A 820 -12.95 23.53 50.33
N TYR A 821 -14.24 23.33 50.63
CA TYR A 821 -15.12 24.37 51.21
C TYR A 821 -14.82 24.67 52.70
N GLY A 822 -13.68 24.20 53.20
CA GLY A 822 -13.22 24.35 54.57
C GLY A 822 -13.69 23.25 55.52
N ILE A 823 -13.28 23.38 56.78
CA ILE A 823 -13.51 22.37 57.83
C ILE A 823 -14.54 22.91 58.85
N GLY A 824 -15.45 22.04 59.29
CA GLY A 824 -16.41 22.34 60.36
C GLY A 824 -15.77 22.27 61.76
N GLN A 825 -16.48 22.75 62.80
CA GLN A 825 -15.97 22.74 64.18
C GLN A 825 -15.68 21.33 64.75
N GLY A 826 -16.13 20.26 64.09
CA GLY A 826 -15.84 18.87 64.43
C GLY A 826 -14.61 18.26 63.72
N GLY A 827 -13.88 19.03 62.90
CA GLY A 827 -12.76 18.51 62.10
C GLY A 827 -13.18 17.81 60.81
N THR A 828 -14.47 17.77 60.50
CA THR A 828 -15.02 17.18 59.27
C THR A 828 -15.04 18.21 58.13
N ALA A 829 -14.63 17.81 56.94
CA ALA A 829 -14.75 18.62 55.74
C ALA A 829 -16.21 18.99 55.47
N ARG A 830 -16.45 20.21 54.99
CA ARG A 830 -17.79 20.65 54.56
C ARG A 830 -18.14 19.96 53.24
N LEU A 831 -19.23 19.19 53.25
CA LEU A 831 -19.71 18.45 52.08
C LEU A 831 -20.70 19.29 51.28
N MET A 832 -20.63 19.17 49.96
CA MET A 832 -21.61 19.71 49.00
C MET A 832 -22.21 18.55 48.21
N PRO A 833 -23.54 18.40 48.15
CA PRO A 833 -24.19 17.29 47.46
C PRO A 833 -24.15 17.43 45.92
N VAL A 834 -23.98 18.67 45.43
CA VAL A 834 -23.87 19.01 44.02
C VAL A 834 -22.68 19.94 43.90
N ALA A 835 -21.62 19.47 43.24
CA ALA A 835 -20.47 20.32 42.90
C ALA A 835 -20.95 21.48 42.02
N CYS A 836 -20.27 22.62 42.10
CA CYS A 836 -20.45 23.65 41.08
C CYS A 836 -20.06 23.05 39.71
N PRO A 837 -20.82 23.35 38.63
CA PRO A 837 -20.67 22.73 37.32
C PRO A 837 -19.28 22.83 36.71
#